data_AF-A0A1Q3KDF8-F1
#
_entry.id   AF-A0A1Q3KDF8-F1
#
_cell.length_a   1.000
_cell.length_b   1.000
_cell.length_c   1.000
_cell.angle_alpha   90.00
_cell.angle_beta   90.00
_cell.angle_gamma   90.00
#
_symmetry.space_group_name_H-M   'P 1'
#
loop_
_entity.id
_entity.type
_entity.pdbx_description
1 polymer ?
#
loop_
_entity_poly.entity_id
_entity_poly.type
_entity_poly.pdbx_seq_one_letter_code
_entity_poly.pdbx_strand_id
1 'polypeptide(L)'
;MNRKQRRAAAERPTGRPRGRSVQDIFADAIRHHRAGRLGEAERHYRQILAVAPRHADSLHLLGVTALQSGRFDLAADLIGNALAVKPDDPEALSNLGNALICCSRMDEAEASYRKALDLKPNYPEAHMNLGNALGQQGRLQEAAASYRRALGDRPDYVEALVNLGNVLEDLDERDEAIALYRKALVVEPDLAEAHNNLGAALYPRGLLDEAIASYRRALEIRPNFIMALDNLASALMAQGDPEAALSIARRSLEIEETDDAKGNFVSCLGRAQGGPPDKALQPLVVRALSQAWGRTGDLTRVCIDLVKLDDTIAACLARAVAAWPNVLPSGPLFGPNGLAALTANPLLSLLLDAGPICDVEMERFLTMARRALLDSVGDGNGSMDRIRFYSALARQCFINEYVYCVMADERRKIDDLRRRLVAALATDGPVPVSWLVAVAAYVPLHSLQYADRLLERAWPEEIIILLTQQVREPAEERRIAATVPQLTGIEDDVSRLVRSQYEENPYPRWVKVPRSRKADSILAYLRRTFSLAAFDRSAPNGTGSGDRMEILVAGCGTGQQSIRTAQQFPTARILAIDLSRSSLAYAARKTRELGISTIEYAQADLLKLGSLDRRFDAIEASGVLHHLADPWLGWRMLLPLLRPGGFMLLGLYSDTARREVVRTRGFIAAQGYGQTADEIRRCRQDLVDQGSVVGTLSGTPSDLFTLSGCRDALFHVQEHRTTLTEIERFLGQNNLTFLGFEISPDIRQFYRERFPEDHAATDLTQWQIFENENPDTFAGMYQFWIQKE
;
A
#
# COMPACT_ATOMS: atom_id res chain seq x y z
N MET A 1 -87.64 42.65 36.07
CA MET A 1 -87.85 41.69 37.17
C MET A 1 -88.50 40.42 36.62
N ASN A 2 -87.86 39.28 36.87
CA ASN A 2 -88.42 37.92 37.02
C ASN A 2 -89.29 37.24 35.92
N ARG A 3 -88.79 36.08 35.47
CA ARG A 3 -89.47 34.85 35.00
C ARG A 3 -88.44 33.81 34.52
N LYS A 4 -87.16 34.21 34.43
CA LYS A 4 -85.99 33.42 33.99
C LYS A 4 -85.40 32.42 35.01
N GLN A 5 -85.91 32.28 36.23
CA GLN A 5 -85.17 31.55 37.28
C GLN A 5 -85.93 30.48 38.08
N ARG A 6 -87.16 30.07 37.71
CA ARG A 6 -87.90 29.03 38.49
C ARG A 6 -88.48 27.83 37.74
N ARG A 7 -88.25 27.66 36.43
CA ARG A 7 -88.66 26.45 35.70
C ARG A 7 -87.64 26.08 34.61
N ALA A 8 -86.53 25.48 35.02
CA ALA A 8 -85.70 24.61 34.17
C ALA A 8 -84.67 23.82 35.00
N ALA A 9 -84.94 23.60 36.30
CA ALA A 9 -84.16 22.69 37.13
C ALA A 9 -84.89 21.33 37.15
N ALA A 10 -84.99 20.68 35.99
CA ALA A 10 -85.42 19.29 35.84
C ALA A 10 -85.22 18.85 34.39
N GLU A 11 -83.99 18.61 33.98
CA GLU A 11 -83.67 17.68 32.89
C GLU A 11 -82.16 17.40 32.93
N ARG A 12 -81.79 16.28 33.55
CA ARG A 12 -80.46 15.67 33.38
C ARG A 12 -80.49 14.94 32.03
N PRO A 13 -79.61 15.25 31.06
CA PRO A 13 -79.34 14.31 29.99
C PRO A 13 -78.38 13.25 30.52
N THR A 14 -78.91 12.03 30.68
CA THR A 14 -78.14 10.81 30.84
C THR A 14 -77.39 10.52 29.53
N GLY A 15 -76.14 10.97 29.43
CA GLY A 15 -75.22 10.57 28.38
C GLY A 15 -73.92 10.05 28.98
N ARG A 16 -73.69 8.73 28.94
CA ARG A 16 -72.36 8.16 29.20
C ARG A 16 -71.35 8.77 28.22
N PRO A 17 -70.08 9.02 28.61
CA PRO A 17 -69.06 9.38 27.64
C PRO A 17 -68.94 8.22 26.64
N ARG A 18 -69.13 8.47 25.34
CA ARG A 18 -68.76 7.49 24.31
C ARG A 18 -67.24 7.27 24.45
N GLY A 19 -66.84 6.09 24.89
CA GLY A 19 -65.42 5.70 24.86
C GLY A 19 -64.90 5.87 23.43
N ARG A 20 -63.69 6.43 23.28
CA ARG A 20 -63.05 6.59 21.97
C ARG A 20 -62.98 5.22 21.29
N SER A 21 -63.41 5.14 20.03
CA SER A 21 -63.35 3.89 19.29
C SER A 21 -61.91 3.56 18.91
N VAL A 22 -61.63 2.28 18.59
CA VAL A 22 -60.34 1.85 18.06
C VAL A 22 -59.96 2.64 16.79
N GLN A 23 -60.93 2.97 15.95
CA GLN A 23 -60.73 3.79 14.75
C GLN A 23 -60.26 5.22 15.08
N ASP A 24 -60.84 5.85 16.10
CA ASP A 24 -60.44 7.21 16.51
C ASP A 24 -58.99 7.23 17.02
N ILE A 25 -58.65 6.23 17.86
CA ILE A 25 -57.30 6.07 18.41
C ILE A 25 -56.29 5.76 17.29
N PHE A 26 -56.68 4.96 16.30
CA PHE A 26 -55.83 4.62 15.17
C PHE A 26 -55.58 5.84 14.28
N ALA A 27 -56.61 6.63 13.99
CA ALA A 27 -56.46 7.88 13.23
C ALA A 27 -55.54 8.89 13.96
N ASP A 28 -55.63 8.99 15.29
CA ASP A 28 -54.70 9.78 16.10
C ASP A 28 -53.26 9.24 15.97
N ALA A 29 -53.08 7.92 16.09
CA ALA A 29 -51.78 7.26 15.98
C ALA A 29 -51.09 7.54 14.64
N ILE A 30 -51.81 7.45 13.52
CA ILE A 30 -51.31 7.79 12.19
C ILE A 30 -50.87 9.24 12.10
N ARG A 31 -51.63 10.19 12.66
CA ARG A 31 -51.26 11.61 12.66
C ARG A 31 -50.01 11.87 13.47
N HIS A 32 -49.86 11.22 14.62
CA HIS A 32 -48.64 11.30 15.42
C HIS A 32 -47.44 10.69 14.68
N HIS A 33 -47.63 9.55 14.03
CA HIS A 33 -46.59 8.87 13.25
C HIS A 33 -46.12 9.75 12.08
N ARG A 34 -47.05 10.27 11.27
CA ARG A 34 -46.74 11.18 10.15
C ARG A 34 -46.06 12.48 10.59
N ALA A 35 -46.30 12.92 11.81
CA ALA A 35 -45.66 14.10 12.40
C ALA A 35 -44.32 13.80 13.11
N GLY A 36 -43.79 12.57 12.99
CA GLY A 36 -42.54 12.15 13.63
C GLY A 36 -42.62 11.98 15.15
N ARG A 37 -43.81 12.10 15.76
CA ARG A 37 -44.02 11.92 17.20
C ARG A 37 -44.18 10.43 17.51
N LEU A 38 -43.10 9.67 17.29
CA LEU A 38 -43.06 8.21 17.34
C LEU A 38 -43.51 7.66 18.69
N GLY A 39 -43.10 8.27 19.80
CA GLY A 39 -43.52 7.83 21.15
C GLY A 39 -45.02 7.97 21.40
N GLU A 40 -45.66 9.01 20.86
CA GLU A 40 -47.11 9.18 20.95
C GLU A 40 -47.84 8.18 20.05
N ALA A 41 -47.35 7.96 18.82
CA ALA A 41 -47.91 6.97 17.91
C ALA A 41 -47.85 5.56 18.51
N GLU A 42 -46.68 5.17 19.03
CA GLU A 42 -46.44 3.90 19.72
C GLU A 42 -47.39 3.68 20.89
N ARG A 43 -47.64 4.71 21.72
CA ARG A 43 -48.60 4.62 22.82
C ARG A 43 -50.01 4.31 22.33
N HIS A 44 -50.46 4.99 21.27
CA HIS A 44 -51.80 4.77 20.71
C HIS A 44 -51.92 3.40 20.02
N TYR A 45 -50.89 2.93 19.29
CA TYR A 45 -50.88 1.57 18.74
C TYR A 45 -50.94 0.51 19.84
N ARG A 46 -50.17 0.64 20.93
CA ARG A 46 -50.26 -0.27 22.08
C ARG A 46 -51.62 -0.23 22.76
N GLN A 47 -52.25 0.95 22.87
CA GLN A 47 -53.59 1.08 23.42
C GLN A 47 -54.63 0.31 22.58
N ILE A 48 -54.49 0.33 21.25
CA ILE A 48 -55.32 -0.47 20.35
C ILE A 48 -55.05 -1.96 20.56
N LEU A 49 -53.79 -2.38 20.58
CA LEU A 49 -53.41 -3.78 20.73
C LEU A 49 -53.78 -4.37 22.10
N ALA A 50 -53.91 -3.54 23.14
CA ALA A 50 -54.41 -3.97 24.45
C ALA A 50 -55.89 -4.39 24.42
N VAL A 51 -56.70 -3.80 23.52
CA VAL A 51 -58.12 -4.14 23.37
C VAL A 51 -58.42 -5.02 22.14
N ALA A 52 -57.54 -4.99 21.14
CA ALA A 52 -57.62 -5.75 19.90
C ALA A 52 -56.22 -6.29 19.52
N PRO A 53 -55.75 -7.39 20.16
CA PRO A 53 -54.39 -7.90 19.98
C PRO A 53 -54.03 -8.32 18.55
N ARG A 54 -55.04 -8.63 17.73
CA ARG A 54 -54.89 -9.03 16.32
C ARG A 54 -55.19 -7.91 15.32
N HIS A 55 -55.13 -6.63 15.74
CA HIS A 55 -55.35 -5.50 14.83
C HIS A 55 -54.12 -5.31 13.92
N ALA A 56 -54.18 -5.88 12.72
CA ALA A 56 -53.06 -5.99 11.77
C ALA A 56 -52.35 -4.65 11.50
N ASP A 57 -53.09 -3.58 11.19
CA ASP A 57 -52.48 -2.29 10.84
C ASP A 57 -51.74 -1.65 12.04
N SER A 58 -52.21 -1.90 13.27
CA SER A 58 -51.51 -1.40 14.47
C SER A 58 -50.28 -2.24 14.80
N LEU A 59 -50.31 -3.55 14.53
CA LEU A 59 -49.12 -4.41 14.63
C LEU A 59 -48.05 -3.97 13.62
N HIS A 60 -48.43 -3.82 12.35
CA HIS A 60 -47.54 -3.40 11.27
C HIS A 60 -46.92 -2.04 11.55
N LEU A 61 -47.74 -1.02 11.84
CA LEU A 61 -47.23 0.35 12.04
C LEU A 61 -46.49 0.54 13.36
N LEU A 62 -46.81 -0.22 14.41
CA LEU A 62 -45.99 -0.27 15.62
C LEU A 62 -44.63 -0.91 15.31
N GLY A 63 -44.61 -1.95 14.48
CA GLY A 63 -43.38 -2.56 13.97
C GLY A 63 -42.53 -1.59 13.15
N VAL A 64 -43.14 -0.80 12.25
CA VAL A 64 -42.44 0.28 11.51
C VAL A 64 -41.88 1.33 12.48
N THR A 65 -42.64 1.73 13.50
CA THR A 65 -42.13 2.64 14.54
C THR A 65 -40.97 2.02 15.33
N ALA A 66 -41.02 0.72 15.63
CA ALA A 66 -39.93 0.00 16.28
C ALA A 66 -38.67 -0.02 15.40
N LEU A 67 -38.82 -0.27 14.08
CA LEU A 67 -37.74 -0.23 13.09
C LEU A 67 -37.07 1.15 13.04
N GLN A 68 -37.85 2.22 12.93
CA GLN A 68 -37.38 3.61 12.95
C GLN A 68 -36.68 4.00 14.27
N SER A 69 -36.98 3.28 15.36
CA SER A 69 -36.37 3.51 16.68
C SER A 69 -35.18 2.57 16.95
N GLY A 70 -34.72 1.79 15.97
CA GLY A 70 -33.60 0.85 16.13
C GLY A 70 -33.91 -0.45 16.89
N ARG A 71 -35.19 -0.77 17.12
CA ARG A 71 -35.63 -1.99 17.82
C ARG A 71 -35.99 -3.08 16.81
N PHE A 72 -34.97 -3.65 16.17
CA PHE A 72 -35.11 -4.48 14.98
C PHE A 72 -35.84 -5.81 15.20
N ASP A 73 -35.49 -6.57 16.25
CA ASP A 73 -36.16 -7.85 16.55
C ASP A 73 -37.65 -7.63 16.85
N LEU A 74 -37.96 -6.61 17.66
CA LEU A 74 -39.34 -6.22 17.96
C LEU A 74 -40.09 -5.81 16.69
N ALA A 75 -39.43 -5.10 15.77
CA ALA A 75 -40.02 -4.74 14.49
C ALA A 75 -40.36 -5.98 13.66
N ALA A 76 -39.42 -6.91 13.51
CA ALA A 76 -39.62 -8.15 12.79
C ALA A 76 -40.77 -8.98 13.39
N ASP A 77 -40.83 -9.11 14.71
CA ASP A 77 -41.89 -9.83 15.42
C ASP A 77 -43.27 -9.19 15.23
N LEU A 78 -43.37 -7.86 15.40
CA LEU A 78 -44.64 -7.14 15.26
C LEU A 78 -45.17 -7.18 13.83
N ILE A 79 -44.29 -6.98 12.85
CA ILE A 79 -44.68 -7.03 11.42
C ILE A 79 -45.01 -8.48 11.01
N GLY A 80 -44.25 -9.46 11.48
CA GLY A 80 -44.55 -10.89 11.30
C GLY A 80 -45.91 -11.27 11.88
N ASN A 81 -46.25 -10.77 13.07
CA ASN A 81 -47.57 -10.94 13.68
C ASN A 81 -48.69 -10.25 12.89
N ALA A 82 -48.42 -9.07 12.29
CA ALA A 82 -49.37 -8.42 11.40
C ALA A 82 -49.65 -9.29 10.17
N LEU A 83 -48.60 -9.86 9.56
CA LEU A 83 -48.68 -10.75 8.40
C LEU A 83 -49.33 -12.11 8.71
N ALA A 84 -49.25 -12.59 9.96
CA ALA A 84 -50.00 -13.76 10.41
C ALA A 84 -51.53 -13.50 10.45
N VAL A 85 -51.95 -12.23 10.54
CA VAL A 85 -53.37 -11.84 10.46
C VAL A 85 -53.76 -11.50 9.02
N LYS A 86 -52.90 -10.78 8.29
CA LYS A 86 -53.11 -10.33 6.91
C LYS A 86 -51.89 -10.70 6.06
N PRO A 87 -51.84 -11.93 5.51
CA PRO A 87 -50.64 -12.45 4.84
C PRO A 87 -50.35 -11.83 3.47
N ASP A 88 -51.35 -11.18 2.88
CA ASP A 88 -51.30 -10.58 1.53
C ASP A 88 -51.17 -9.05 1.62
N ASP A 89 -50.22 -8.58 2.41
CA ASP A 89 -49.91 -7.15 2.56
C ASP A 89 -48.49 -6.85 2.04
N PRO A 90 -48.35 -6.31 0.81
CA PRO A 90 -47.04 -6.04 0.21
C PRO A 90 -46.19 -5.04 1.00
N GLU A 91 -46.81 -4.04 1.64
CA GLU A 91 -46.10 -3.01 2.40
C GLU A 91 -45.57 -3.59 3.71
N ALA A 92 -46.36 -4.43 4.40
CA ALA A 92 -45.89 -5.16 5.57
C ALA A 92 -44.80 -6.18 5.23
N LEU A 93 -44.89 -6.88 4.08
CA LEU A 93 -43.83 -7.79 3.63
C LEU A 93 -42.52 -7.06 3.31
N SER A 94 -42.58 -5.93 2.62
CA SER A 94 -41.39 -5.10 2.36
C SER A 94 -40.77 -4.57 3.65
N ASN A 95 -41.59 -4.07 4.59
CA ASN A 95 -41.09 -3.59 5.88
C ASN A 95 -40.57 -4.72 6.79
N LEU A 96 -41.11 -5.94 6.69
CA LEU A 96 -40.55 -7.13 7.35
C LEU A 96 -39.16 -7.43 6.80
N GLY A 97 -38.99 -7.40 5.47
CA GLY A 97 -37.68 -7.56 4.84
C GLY A 97 -36.65 -6.57 5.38
N ASN A 98 -37.01 -5.29 5.49
CA ASN A 98 -36.12 -4.26 6.03
C ASN A 98 -35.72 -4.56 7.49
N ALA A 99 -36.66 -4.98 8.33
CA ALA A 99 -36.37 -5.37 9.71
C ALA A 99 -35.44 -6.58 9.79
N LEU A 100 -35.64 -7.58 8.91
CA LEU A 100 -34.81 -8.79 8.83
C LEU A 100 -33.38 -8.50 8.38
N ILE A 101 -33.18 -7.55 7.45
CA ILE A 101 -31.84 -7.06 7.07
C ILE A 101 -31.11 -6.51 8.31
N CYS A 102 -31.77 -5.67 9.11
CA CYS A 102 -31.19 -5.13 10.34
C CYS A 102 -30.90 -6.21 11.41
N CYS A 103 -31.61 -7.34 11.36
CA CYS A 103 -31.34 -8.53 12.18
C CYS A 103 -30.30 -9.48 11.55
N SER A 104 -29.63 -9.12 10.46
CA SER A 104 -28.70 -9.98 9.70
C SER A 104 -29.31 -11.28 9.15
N ARG A 105 -30.64 -11.31 8.95
CA ARG A 105 -31.40 -12.47 8.43
C ARG A 105 -31.68 -12.30 6.92
N MET A 106 -30.63 -12.33 6.12
CA MET A 106 -30.66 -11.96 4.69
C MET A 106 -31.61 -12.83 3.85
N ASP A 107 -31.57 -14.15 4.00
CA ASP A 107 -32.39 -15.08 3.19
C ASP A 107 -33.89 -14.89 3.44
N GLU A 108 -34.26 -14.63 4.69
CA GLU A 108 -35.65 -14.36 5.07
C GLU A 108 -36.11 -12.98 4.58
N ALA A 109 -35.20 -12.00 4.55
CA ALA A 109 -35.48 -10.69 3.97
C ALA A 109 -35.75 -10.80 2.46
N GLU A 110 -34.90 -11.53 1.73
CA GLU A 110 -35.09 -11.79 0.30
C GLU A 110 -36.45 -12.47 0.04
N ALA A 111 -36.77 -13.52 0.78
CA ALA A 111 -38.05 -14.21 0.66
C ALA A 111 -39.24 -13.28 0.90
N SER A 112 -39.12 -12.37 1.88
CA SER A 112 -40.15 -11.37 2.18
C SER A 112 -40.35 -10.37 1.03
N TYR A 113 -39.26 -9.86 0.44
CA TYR A 113 -39.34 -8.96 -0.72
C TYR A 113 -39.91 -9.64 -1.94
N ARG A 114 -39.47 -10.87 -2.27
CA ARG A 114 -40.01 -11.63 -3.41
C ARG A 114 -41.51 -11.85 -3.26
N LYS A 115 -41.98 -12.22 -2.06
CA LYS A 115 -43.42 -12.36 -1.79
C LYS A 115 -44.17 -11.02 -1.93
N ALA A 116 -43.59 -9.91 -1.51
CA ALA A 116 -44.18 -8.58 -1.73
C ALA A 116 -44.34 -8.27 -3.23
N LEU A 117 -43.34 -8.64 -4.04
CA LEU A 117 -43.32 -8.45 -5.48
C LEU A 117 -44.27 -9.40 -6.23
N ASP A 118 -44.49 -10.62 -5.73
CA ASP A 118 -45.51 -11.53 -6.27
C ASP A 118 -46.92 -10.95 -6.13
N LEU A 119 -47.19 -10.26 -5.01
CA LEU A 119 -48.47 -9.60 -4.75
C LEU A 119 -48.61 -8.26 -5.47
N LYS A 120 -47.50 -7.54 -5.62
CA LYS A 120 -47.44 -6.22 -6.28
C LYS A 120 -46.19 -6.12 -7.16
N PRO A 121 -46.25 -6.55 -8.44
CA PRO A 121 -45.10 -6.54 -9.33
C PRO A 121 -44.51 -5.15 -9.59
N ASN A 122 -45.36 -4.12 -9.62
CA ASN A 122 -44.96 -2.73 -9.85
C ASN A 122 -44.75 -2.01 -8.50
N TYR A 123 -43.70 -2.39 -7.78
CA TYR A 123 -43.37 -1.84 -6.46
C TYR A 123 -41.89 -1.43 -6.39
N PRO A 124 -41.55 -0.18 -6.79
CA PRO A 124 -40.18 0.29 -6.90
C PRO A 124 -39.36 0.12 -5.62
N GLU A 125 -39.96 0.42 -4.46
CA GLU A 125 -39.30 0.31 -3.16
C GLU A 125 -38.92 -1.14 -2.83
N ALA A 126 -39.78 -2.11 -3.14
CA ALA A 126 -39.49 -3.53 -2.90
C ALA A 126 -38.41 -4.06 -3.87
N HIS A 127 -38.45 -3.65 -5.14
CA HIS A 127 -37.38 -3.97 -6.11
C HIS A 127 -36.04 -3.36 -5.69
N MET A 128 -36.03 -2.12 -5.18
CA MET A 128 -34.81 -1.49 -4.68
C MET A 128 -34.27 -2.21 -3.43
N ASN A 129 -35.12 -2.53 -2.45
CA ASN A 129 -34.70 -3.26 -1.25
C ASN A 129 -34.20 -4.67 -1.57
N LEU A 130 -34.85 -5.37 -2.52
CA LEU A 130 -34.38 -6.66 -3.03
C LEU A 130 -33.02 -6.52 -3.70
N GLY A 131 -32.83 -5.50 -4.54
CA GLY A 131 -31.54 -5.21 -5.18
C GLY A 131 -30.43 -5.00 -4.15
N ASN A 132 -30.68 -4.20 -3.10
CA ASN A 132 -29.72 -3.97 -2.02
C ASN A 132 -29.34 -5.27 -1.30
N ALA A 133 -30.32 -6.12 -0.98
CA ALA A 133 -30.08 -7.41 -0.32
C ALA A 133 -29.26 -8.37 -1.19
N LEU A 134 -29.61 -8.48 -2.48
CA LEU A 134 -28.89 -9.30 -3.44
C LEU A 134 -27.44 -8.82 -3.65
N GLY A 135 -27.24 -7.50 -3.71
CA GLY A 135 -25.91 -6.88 -3.80
C GLY A 135 -25.04 -7.23 -2.58
N GLN A 136 -25.59 -7.15 -1.37
CA GLN A 136 -24.89 -7.54 -0.14
C GLN A 136 -24.53 -9.04 -0.10
N GLN A 137 -25.29 -9.89 -0.80
CA GLN A 137 -24.99 -11.32 -0.98
C GLN A 137 -24.01 -11.59 -2.15
N GLY A 138 -23.53 -10.55 -2.85
CA GLY A 138 -22.65 -10.69 -4.03
C GLY A 138 -23.36 -11.13 -5.32
N ARG A 139 -24.70 -11.19 -5.33
CA ARG A 139 -25.52 -11.59 -6.48
C ARG A 139 -25.78 -10.39 -7.40
N LEU A 140 -24.69 -9.82 -7.91
CA LEU A 140 -24.68 -8.52 -8.62
C LEU A 140 -25.61 -8.47 -9.83
N GLN A 141 -25.66 -9.52 -10.65
CA GLN A 141 -26.55 -9.57 -11.83
C GLN A 141 -28.03 -9.54 -11.45
N GLU A 142 -28.42 -10.25 -10.38
CA GLU A 142 -29.80 -10.22 -9.89
C GLU A 142 -30.13 -8.87 -9.21
N ALA A 143 -29.17 -8.26 -8.53
CA ALA A 143 -29.29 -6.92 -7.98
C ALA A 143 -29.54 -5.89 -9.09
N ALA A 144 -28.74 -5.91 -10.16
CA ALA A 144 -28.89 -5.04 -11.32
C ALA A 144 -30.27 -5.22 -11.97
N ALA A 145 -30.73 -6.45 -12.14
CA ALA A 145 -32.08 -6.73 -12.66
C ALA A 145 -33.18 -6.12 -11.79
N SER A 146 -33.05 -6.20 -10.47
CA SER A 146 -34.02 -5.63 -9.52
C SER A 146 -34.04 -4.09 -9.59
N TYR A 147 -32.87 -3.43 -9.64
CA TYR A 147 -32.85 -1.96 -9.80
C TYR A 147 -33.39 -1.51 -11.15
N ARG A 148 -33.09 -2.23 -12.25
CA ARG A 148 -33.66 -1.94 -13.58
C ARG A 148 -35.18 -2.04 -13.56
N ARG A 149 -35.76 -2.98 -12.79
CA ARG A 149 -37.23 -3.06 -12.58
C ARG A 149 -37.75 -1.84 -11.80
N ALA A 150 -37.10 -1.45 -10.71
CA ALA A 150 -37.49 -0.25 -9.97
C ALA A 150 -37.48 1.02 -10.85
N LEU A 151 -36.47 1.16 -11.71
CA LEU A 151 -36.32 2.28 -12.64
C LEU A 151 -37.29 2.22 -13.82
N GLY A 152 -37.80 1.05 -14.19
CA GLY A 152 -38.86 0.91 -15.19
C GLY A 152 -40.17 1.55 -14.73
N ASP A 153 -40.48 1.44 -13.44
CA ASP A 153 -41.68 2.02 -12.81
C ASP A 153 -41.46 3.47 -12.35
N ARG A 154 -40.28 3.79 -11.81
CA ARG A 154 -39.89 5.13 -11.35
C ARG A 154 -38.54 5.55 -11.97
N PRO A 155 -38.53 6.14 -13.18
CA PRO A 155 -37.29 6.46 -13.91
C PRO A 155 -36.37 7.48 -13.26
N ASP A 156 -36.90 8.31 -12.35
CA ASP A 156 -36.22 9.36 -11.59
C ASP A 156 -35.85 8.92 -10.16
N TYR A 157 -35.88 7.62 -9.87
CA TYR A 157 -35.51 7.08 -8.56
C TYR A 157 -33.98 7.16 -8.36
N VAL A 158 -33.51 8.30 -7.85
CA VAL A 158 -32.09 8.63 -7.61
C VAL A 158 -31.31 7.50 -6.93
N GLU A 159 -31.82 6.97 -5.82
CA GLU A 159 -31.15 5.90 -5.06
C GLU A 159 -30.95 4.63 -5.92
N ALA A 160 -31.96 4.24 -6.71
CA ALA A 160 -31.84 3.12 -7.63
C ALA A 160 -30.91 3.41 -8.81
N LEU A 161 -30.83 4.67 -9.30
CA LEU A 161 -29.87 5.07 -10.34
C LEU A 161 -28.43 4.94 -9.83
N VAL A 162 -28.12 5.46 -8.64
CA VAL A 162 -26.78 5.39 -8.05
C VAL A 162 -26.42 3.94 -7.69
N ASN A 163 -27.32 3.18 -7.07
CA ASN A 163 -27.04 1.80 -6.68
C ASN A 163 -26.89 0.88 -7.90
N LEU A 164 -27.70 1.07 -8.95
CA LEU A 164 -27.49 0.36 -10.21
C LEU A 164 -26.12 0.74 -10.80
N GLY A 165 -25.78 2.03 -10.85
CA GLY A 165 -24.47 2.48 -11.32
C GLY A 165 -23.31 1.80 -10.58
N ASN A 166 -23.39 1.71 -9.25
CA ASN A 166 -22.36 1.04 -8.43
C ASN A 166 -22.26 -0.45 -8.76
N VAL A 167 -23.39 -1.16 -8.88
CA VAL A 167 -23.41 -2.58 -9.24
C VAL A 167 -22.89 -2.79 -10.66
N LEU A 168 -23.18 -1.87 -11.59
CA LEU A 168 -22.65 -1.93 -12.96
C LEU A 168 -21.15 -1.68 -13.00
N GLU A 169 -20.59 -0.79 -12.16
CA GLU A 169 -19.14 -0.67 -11.99
C GLU A 169 -18.50 -1.99 -11.52
N ASP A 170 -19.11 -2.67 -10.54
CA ASP A 170 -18.63 -3.97 -10.05
C ASP A 170 -18.75 -5.08 -11.10
N LEU A 171 -19.71 -4.97 -12.01
CA LEU A 171 -19.92 -5.83 -13.18
C LEU A 171 -19.08 -5.42 -14.40
N ASP A 172 -18.31 -4.33 -14.31
CA ASP A 172 -17.52 -3.74 -15.40
C ASP A 172 -18.34 -3.08 -16.53
N GLU A 173 -19.64 -2.89 -16.36
CA GLU A 173 -20.57 -2.21 -17.28
C GLU A 173 -20.49 -0.67 -17.13
N ARG A 174 -19.27 -0.11 -17.21
CA ARG A 174 -18.97 1.29 -16.82
C ARG A 174 -19.68 2.37 -17.61
N ASP A 175 -19.92 2.16 -18.91
CA ASP A 175 -20.55 3.19 -19.74
C ASP A 175 -22.02 3.41 -19.35
N GLU A 176 -22.72 2.33 -18.98
CA GLU A 176 -24.07 2.41 -18.43
C GLU A 176 -24.03 3.04 -17.02
N ALA A 177 -23.03 2.69 -16.19
CA ALA A 177 -22.84 3.31 -14.87
C ALA A 177 -22.66 4.84 -14.96
N ILE A 178 -21.77 5.32 -15.84
CA ILE A 178 -21.56 6.76 -16.09
C ILE A 178 -22.86 7.44 -16.52
N ALA A 179 -23.64 6.81 -17.43
CA ALA A 179 -24.92 7.34 -17.87
C ALA A 179 -25.93 7.45 -16.72
N LEU A 180 -25.97 6.45 -15.83
CA LEU A 180 -26.83 6.45 -14.65
C LEU A 180 -26.44 7.51 -13.63
N TYR A 181 -25.14 7.68 -13.33
CA TYR A 181 -24.69 8.74 -12.43
C TYR A 181 -25.02 10.13 -12.99
N ARG A 182 -24.78 10.36 -14.29
CA ARG A 182 -25.17 11.62 -14.95
C ARG A 182 -26.68 11.84 -14.86
N LYS A 183 -27.50 10.80 -15.05
CA LYS A 183 -28.96 10.89 -14.89
C LYS A 183 -29.38 11.21 -13.45
N ALA A 184 -28.75 10.59 -12.46
CA ALA A 184 -29.00 10.89 -11.05
C ALA A 184 -28.70 12.37 -10.73
N LEU A 185 -27.59 12.90 -11.25
CA LEU A 185 -27.18 14.29 -11.07
C LEU A 185 -28.06 15.32 -11.81
N VAL A 186 -28.79 14.90 -12.85
CA VAL A 186 -29.83 15.75 -13.48
C VAL A 186 -31.04 15.89 -12.56
N VAL A 187 -31.41 14.82 -11.84
CA VAL A 187 -32.55 14.82 -10.92
C VAL A 187 -32.19 15.52 -9.61
N GLU A 188 -31.03 15.23 -9.05
CA GLU A 188 -30.54 15.81 -7.80
C GLU A 188 -29.06 16.25 -7.95
N PRO A 189 -28.81 17.53 -8.27
CA PRO A 189 -27.45 18.03 -8.58
C PRO A 189 -26.48 18.05 -7.39
N ASP A 190 -26.99 18.06 -6.16
CA ASP A 190 -26.21 18.22 -4.93
C ASP A 190 -25.94 16.88 -4.21
N LEU A 191 -25.72 15.81 -4.99
CA LEU A 191 -25.33 14.49 -4.50
C LEU A 191 -23.82 14.29 -4.55
N ALA A 192 -23.15 14.50 -3.41
CA ALA A 192 -21.69 14.30 -3.31
C ALA A 192 -21.24 12.89 -3.70
N GLU A 193 -21.99 11.85 -3.33
CA GLU A 193 -21.70 10.45 -3.67
C GLU A 193 -21.77 10.20 -5.18
N ALA A 194 -22.80 10.69 -5.87
CA ALA A 194 -22.94 10.53 -7.31
C ALA A 194 -21.84 11.26 -8.09
N HIS A 195 -21.44 12.46 -7.65
CA HIS A 195 -20.29 13.17 -8.21
C HIS A 195 -18.97 12.42 -8.01
N ASN A 196 -18.74 11.87 -6.81
CA ASN A 196 -17.55 11.05 -6.56
C ASN A 196 -17.54 9.78 -7.43
N ASN A 197 -18.66 9.07 -7.52
CA ASN A 197 -18.73 7.82 -8.28
C ASN A 197 -18.62 8.07 -9.78
N LEU A 198 -19.19 9.16 -10.29
CA LEU A 198 -18.98 9.62 -11.66
C LEU A 198 -17.49 9.89 -11.92
N GLY A 199 -16.82 10.65 -11.04
CA GLY A 199 -15.38 10.89 -11.16
C GLY A 199 -14.56 9.60 -11.15
N ALA A 200 -14.91 8.64 -10.28
CA ALA A 200 -14.24 7.36 -10.17
C ALA A 200 -14.39 6.49 -11.43
N ALA A 201 -15.55 6.55 -12.09
CA ALA A 201 -15.79 5.86 -13.35
C ALA A 201 -15.10 6.53 -14.56
N LEU A 202 -14.98 7.86 -14.54
CA LEU A 202 -14.30 8.64 -15.60
C LEU A 202 -12.78 8.56 -15.54
N TYR A 203 -12.20 8.50 -14.33
CA TYR A 203 -10.76 8.44 -14.11
C TYR A 203 -10.04 7.32 -14.90
N PRO A 204 -10.44 6.04 -14.84
CA PRO A 204 -9.77 4.96 -15.57
C PRO A 204 -9.85 5.13 -17.09
N ARG A 205 -10.85 5.85 -17.62
CA ARG A 205 -11.00 6.17 -19.05
C ARG A 205 -10.06 7.28 -19.54
N GLY A 206 -9.27 7.89 -18.64
CA GLY A 206 -8.38 9.00 -18.99
C GLY A 206 -9.12 10.34 -19.16
N LEU A 207 -10.41 10.42 -18.82
CA LEU A 207 -11.20 11.66 -18.82
C LEU A 207 -10.92 12.47 -17.55
N LEU A 208 -9.64 12.83 -17.36
CA LEU A 208 -9.13 13.40 -16.11
C LEU A 208 -9.77 14.73 -15.75
N ASP A 209 -10.00 15.62 -16.72
CA ASP A 209 -10.61 16.93 -16.47
C ASP A 209 -12.05 16.80 -15.95
N GLU A 210 -12.86 15.92 -16.55
CA GLU A 210 -14.23 15.66 -16.09
C GLU A 210 -14.22 14.95 -14.72
N ALA A 211 -13.29 14.03 -14.49
CA ALA A 211 -13.15 13.35 -13.20
C ALA A 211 -12.81 14.34 -12.08
N ILE A 212 -11.81 15.20 -12.30
CA ILE A 212 -11.39 16.25 -11.37
C ILE A 212 -12.53 17.24 -11.10
N ALA A 213 -13.26 17.67 -12.13
CA ALA A 213 -14.42 18.54 -11.96
C ALA A 213 -15.50 17.89 -11.09
N SER A 214 -15.77 16.59 -11.31
CA SER A 214 -16.75 15.82 -10.52
C SER A 214 -16.30 15.70 -9.06
N TYR A 215 -15.05 15.35 -8.79
CA TYR A 215 -14.53 15.28 -7.41
C TYR A 215 -14.56 16.64 -6.70
N ARG A 216 -14.19 17.72 -7.40
CA ARG A 216 -14.28 19.09 -6.85
C ARG A 216 -15.73 19.42 -6.48
N ARG A 217 -16.70 19.09 -7.34
CA ARG A 217 -18.13 19.31 -7.03
C ARG A 217 -18.60 18.49 -5.82
N ALA A 218 -18.16 17.24 -5.70
CA ALA A 218 -18.43 16.42 -4.51
C ALA A 218 -17.91 17.09 -3.23
N LEU A 219 -16.73 17.73 -3.28
CA LEU A 219 -16.10 18.42 -2.15
C LEU A 219 -16.70 19.81 -1.88
N GLU A 220 -17.29 20.48 -2.85
CA GLU A 220 -18.09 21.69 -2.64
C GLU A 220 -19.34 21.37 -1.81
N ILE A 221 -20.00 20.24 -2.11
CA ILE A 221 -21.21 19.77 -1.42
C ILE A 221 -20.85 19.22 -0.02
N ARG A 222 -19.81 18.39 0.05
CA ARG A 222 -19.35 17.73 1.28
C ARG A 222 -17.84 17.93 1.46
N PRO A 223 -17.40 19.03 2.12
CA PRO A 223 -15.98 19.36 2.25
C PRO A 223 -15.11 18.30 2.95
N ASN A 224 -15.69 17.50 3.85
CA ASN A 224 -14.94 16.47 4.57
C ASN A 224 -15.09 15.07 3.97
N PHE A 225 -15.39 14.98 2.66
CA PHE A 225 -15.54 13.69 1.99
C PHE A 225 -14.17 13.10 1.63
N ILE A 226 -13.59 12.33 2.56
CA ILE A 226 -12.24 11.74 2.44
C ILE A 226 -12.06 10.97 1.13
N MET A 227 -13.02 10.13 0.75
CA MET A 227 -12.93 9.36 -0.50
C MET A 227 -12.80 10.25 -1.74
N ALA A 228 -13.50 11.39 -1.79
CA ALA A 228 -13.38 12.35 -2.88
C ALA A 228 -12.05 13.14 -2.83
N LEU A 229 -11.50 13.39 -1.63
CA LEU A 229 -10.16 13.99 -1.49
C LEU A 229 -9.08 13.04 -2.01
N ASP A 230 -9.11 11.77 -1.60
CA ASP A 230 -8.13 10.76 -2.03
C ASP A 230 -8.20 10.51 -3.53
N ASN A 231 -9.41 10.44 -4.09
CA ASN A 231 -9.62 10.31 -5.53
C ASN A 231 -9.15 11.56 -6.30
N LEU A 232 -9.41 12.76 -5.79
CA LEU A 232 -8.93 14.00 -6.39
C LEU A 232 -7.40 14.10 -6.37
N ALA A 233 -6.74 13.74 -5.27
CA ALA A 233 -5.28 13.71 -5.19
C ALA A 233 -4.70 12.74 -6.23
N SER A 234 -5.27 11.55 -6.36
CA SER A 234 -4.87 10.57 -7.38
C SER A 234 -5.09 11.07 -8.81
N ALA A 235 -6.17 11.80 -9.05
CA ALA A 235 -6.47 12.40 -10.35
C ALA A 235 -5.51 13.53 -10.73
N LEU A 236 -5.19 14.41 -9.78
CA LEU A 236 -4.21 15.49 -9.97
C LEU A 236 -2.79 14.93 -10.21
N MET A 237 -2.42 13.85 -9.51
CA MET A 237 -1.16 13.13 -9.77
C MET A 237 -1.09 12.58 -11.20
N ALA A 238 -2.17 11.98 -11.69
CA ALA A 238 -2.24 11.47 -13.06
C ALA A 238 -2.24 12.59 -14.11
N GLN A 239 -2.78 13.77 -13.79
CA GLN A 239 -2.73 14.97 -14.63
C GLN A 239 -1.33 15.61 -14.66
N GLY A 240 -0.40 15.17 -13.80
CA GLY A 240 0.94 15.75 -13.71
C GLY A 240 1.02 17.02 -12.85
N ASP A 241 0.07 17.23 -11.93
CA ASP A 241 0.09 18.33 -10.95
C ASP A 241 0.29 17.79 -9.51
N PRO A 242 1.52 17.35 -9.17
CA PRO A 242 1.81 16.76 -7.88
C PRO A 242 1.73 17.75 -6.71
N GLU A 243 1.89 19.05 -6.96
CA GLU A 243 1.82 20.10 -5.93
C GLU A 243 0.37 20.33 -5.48
N ALA A 244 -0.57 20.45 -6.43
CA ALA A 244 -1.98 20.50 -6.09
C ALA A 244 -2.41 19.18 -5.42
N ALA A 245 -1.95 18.04 -5.91
CA ALA A 245 -2.25 16.74 -5.31
C ALA A 245 -1.74 16.62 -3.87
N LEU A 246 -0.53 17.13 -3.57
CA LEU A 246 0.04 17.12 -2.22
C LEU A 246 -0.81 17.95 -1.25
N SER A 247 -1.29 19.12 -1.69
CA SER A 247 -2.19 19.96 -0.89
C SER A 247 -3.49 19.24 -0.54
N ILE A 248 -4.10 18.55 -1.52
CA ILE A 248 -5.32 17.75 -1.30
C ILE A 248 -5.06 16.55 -0.39
N ALA A 249 -3.96 15.81 -0.60
CA ALA A 249 -3.60 14.67 0.23
C ALA A 249 -3.35 15.08 1.70
N ARG A 250 -2.72 16.25 1.93
CA ARG A 250 -2.53 16.81 3.28
C ARG A 250 -3.88 17.08 3.96
N ARG A 251 -4.82 17.70 3.24
CA ARG A 251 -6.18 17.95 3.76
C ARG A 251 -6.92 16.64 4.09
N SER A 252 -6.76 15.60 3.28
CA SER A 252 -7.33 14.27 3.56
C SER A 252 -6.79 13.73 4.90
N LEU A 253 -5.47 13.75 5.08
CA LEU A 253 -4.80 13.33 6.31
C LEU A 253 -5.20 14.14 7.56
N GLU A 254 -5.45 15.44 7.42
CA GLU A 254 -5.89 16.30 8.51
C GLU A 254 -7.29 15.94 9.03
N ILE A 255 -8.13 15.35 8.19
CA ILE A 255 -9.49 14.89 8.57
C ILE A 255 -9.42 13.49 9.17
N GLU A 256 -8.82 12.54 8.45
CA GLU A 256 -8.67 11.16 8.91
C GLU A 256 -7.41 10.52 8.32
N GLU A 257 -6.63 9.85 9.17
CA GLU A 257 -5.38 9.20 8.77
C GLU A 257 -5.56 7.76 8.27
N THR A 258 -6.28 7.62 7.16
CA THR A 258 -6.45 6.33 6.47
C THR A 258 -5.13 5.87 5.83
N ASP A 259 -5.01 4.57 5.52
CA ASP A 259 -3.84 4.03 4.81
C ASP A 259 -3.74 4.61 3.37
N ASP A 260 -4.89 4.86 2.72
CA ASP A 260 -4.96 5.48 1.40
C ASP A 260 -4.46 6.95 1.45
N ALA A 261 -4.89 7.75 2.42
CA ALA A 261 -4.44 9.13 2.59
C ALA A 261 -2.93 9.22 2.86
N LYS A 262 -2.39 8.29 3.67
CA LYS A 262 -0.94 8.18 3.93
C LYS A 262 -0.16 7.82 2.66
N GLY A 263 -0.64 6.82 1.91
CA GLY A 263 -0.02 6.40 0.65
C GLY A 263 -0.02 7.52 -0.39
N ASN A 264 -1.17 8.20 -0.55
CA ASN A 264 -1.31 9.34 -1.44
C ASN A 264 -0.36 10.48 -1.06
N PHE A 265 -0.28 10.84 0.22
CA PHE A 265 0.64 11.88 0.68
C PHE A 265 2.11 11.56 0.32
N VAL A 266 2.58 10.33 0.60
CA VAL A 266 3.96 9.95 0.26
C VAL A 266 4.18 9.95 -1.26
N SER A 267 3.22 9.45 -2.03
CA SER A 267 3.31 9.43 -3.50
C SER A 267 3.36 10.85 -4.09
N CYS A 268 2.51 11.77 -3.60
CA CYS A 268 2.50 13.16 -4.04
C CYS A 268 3.81 13.86 -3.67
N LEU A 269 4.27 13.67 -2.43
CA LEU A 269 5.49 14.27 -1.91
C LEU A 269 6.73 13.83 -2.70
N GLY A 270 6.79 12.56 -3.10
CA GLY A 270 7.86 12.04 -3.95
C GLY A 270 7.92 12.67 -5.35
N ARG A 271 6.80 13.18 -5.89
CA ARG A 271 6.73 13.77 -7.23
C ARG A 271 6.63 15.29 -7.29
N ALA A 272 6.24 15.95 -6.21
CA ALA A 272 6.15 17.42 -6.10
C ALA A 272 7.54 18.12 -6.12
N GLN A 273 8.58 17.45 -6.63
CA GLN A 273 9.96 17.90 -6.53
C GLN A 273 10.26 18.90 -7.65
N GLY A 274 10.35 20.18 -7.28
CA GLY A 274 10.68 21.29 -8.17
C GLY A 274 10.62 22.67 -7.50
N GLY A 275 9.81 22.81 -6.45
CA GLY A 275 9.76 23.99 -5.59
C GLY A 275 10.73 23.95 -4.38
N PRO A 276 10.94 25.07 -3.68
CA PRO A 276 11.70 25.09 -2.43
C PRO A 276 10.99 24.24 -1.36
N PRO A 277 11.72 23.45 -0.56
CA PRO A 277 11.12 22.59 0.46
C PRO A 277 10.34 23.42 1.50
N ASP A 278 9.08 23.04 1.73
CA ASP A 278 8.20 23.70 2.71
C ASP A 278 8.46 23.17 4.13
N LYS A 279 9.01 24.02 5.00
CA LYS A 279 9.24 23.69 6.43
C LYS A 279 7.98 23.23 7.14
N ALA A 280 6.79 23.66 6.71
CA ALA A 280 5.53 23.24 7.32
C ALA A 280 5.23 21.74 7.13
N LEU A 281 5.88 21.08 6.17
CA LEU A 281 5.75 19.63 5.96
C LEU A 281 6.55 18.80 6.95
N GLN A 282 7.55 19.38 7.63
CA GLN A 282 8.49 18.66 8.49
C GLN A 282 7.81 17.74 9.54
N PRO A 283 6.75 18.16 10.27
CA PRO A 283 6.07 17.28 11.23
C PRO A 283 5.44 16.05 10.56
N LEU A 284 4.81 16.21 9.39
CA LEU A 284 4.21 15.11 8.65
C LEU A 284 5.27 14.18 8.07
N VAL A 285 6.37 14.71 7.55
CA VAL A 285 7.49 13.91 7.02
C VAL A 285 8.16 13.07 8.12
N VAL A 286 8.38 13.66 9.30
CA VAL A 286 8.89 12.93 10.48
C VAL A 286 7.97 11.76 10.85
N ARG A 287 6.65 11.96 10.80
CA ARG A 287 5.67 10.90 11.06
C ARG A 287 5.65 9.85 9.95
N ALA A 288 5.68 10.27 8.68
CA ALA A 288 5.72 9.37 7.53
C ALA A 288 6.94 8.43 7.58
N LEU A 289 8.11 8.95 7.94
CA LEU A 289 9.35 8.18 8.05
C LEU A 289 9.36 7.28 9.30
N SER A 290 8.91 7.79 10.44
CA SER A 290 8.88 7.03 11.70
C SER A 290 7.84 5.91 11.69
N GLN A 291 6.69 6.13 11.06
CA GLN A 291 5.57 5.18 11.00
C GLN A 291 5.50 4.38 9.68
N ALA A 292 6.46 4.57 8.77
CA ALA A 292 6.55 3.89 7.47
C ALA A 292 5.26 4.02 6.63
N TRP A 293 4.82 5.26 6.38
CA TRP A 293 3.65 5.55 5.53
C TRP A 293 3.86 5.17 4.05
N GLY A 294 5.12 5.10 3.59
CA GLY A 294 5.49 4.70 2.23
C GLY A 294 6.92 4.18 2.17
N ARG A 295 7.48 3.96 0.97
CA ARG A 295 8.86 3.48 0.84
C ARG A 295 9.81 4.56 1.32
N THR A 296 10.85 4.16 2.06
CA THR A 296 11.87 5.12 2.53
C THR A 296 12.50 5.88 1.37
N GLY A 297 12.75 5.23 0.23
CA GLY A 297 13.33 5.86 -0.96
C GLY A 297 12.53 7.08 -1.43
N ASP A 298 11.20 6.96 -1.46
CA ASP A 298 10.28 8.03 -1.91
C ASP A 298 10.33 9.26 -1.00
N LEU A 299 10.66 9.07 0.29
CA LEU A 299 10.75 10.14 1.29
C LEU A 299 12.16 10.71 1.44
N THR A 300 13.19 9.93 1.09
CA THR A 300 14.59 10.23 1.45
C THR A 300 15.03 11.57 0.89
N ARG A 301 14.70 11.87 -0.37
CA ARG A 301 15.08 13.13 -1.00
C ARG A 301 14.48 14.35 -0.27
N VAL A 302 13.18 14.34 -0.02
CA VAL A 302 12.49 15.42 0.69
C VAL A 302 12.99 15.56 2.12
N CYS A 303 13.27 14.44 2.81
CA CYS A 303 13.91 14.48 4.12
C CYS A 303 15.25 15.21 4.09
N ILE A 304 16.09 14.91 3.09
CA ILE A 304 17.41 15.55 2.91
C ILE A 304 17.24 17.04 2.64
N ASP A 305 16.34 17.41 1.74
CA ASP A 305 16.09 18.82 1.38
C ASP A 305 15.57 19.61 2.59
N LEU A 306 14.68 19.04 3.42
CA LEU A 306 14.23 19.65 4.68
C LEU A 306 15.34 19.73 5.73
N VAL A 307 16.21 18.72 5.83
CA VAL A 307 17.38 18.73 6.72
C VAL A 307 18.36 19.84 6.31
N LYS A 308 18.53 20.08 5.01
CA LYS A 308 19.38 21.16 4.47
C LYS A 308 18.84 22.58 4.73
N LEU A 309 17.60 22.73 5.20
CA LEU A 309 17.05 24.03 5.61
C LEU A 309 17.43 24.44 7.05
N ASP A 310 18.12 23.58 7.79
CA ASP A 310 18.72 23.90 9.07
C ASP A 310 20.08 24.58 8.83
N ASP A 311 20.22 25.84 9.23
CA ASP A 311 21.41 26.64 8.95
C ASP A 311 22.71 26.02 9.50
N THR A 312 22.62 25.31 10.64
CA THR A 312 23.80 24.67 11.22
C THR A 312 24.22 23.46 10.40
N ILE A 313 23.26 22.64 9.98
CA ILE A 313 23.53 21.47 9.13
C ILE A 313 24.04 21.95 7.76
N ALA A 314 23.36 22.88 7.12
CA ALA A 314 23.74 23.46 5.83
C ALA A 314 25.19 23.99 5.85
N ALA A 315 25.58 24.71 6.91
CA ALA A 315 26.93 25.21 7.05
C ALA A 315 27.98 24.08 7.19
N CYS A 316 27.65 22.97 7.87
CA CYS A 316 28.52 21.80 7.96
C CYS A 316 28.73 21.14 6.59
N LEU A 317 27.66 20.97 5.81
CA LEU A 317 27.72 20.41 4.47
C LEU A 317 28.53 21.29 3.53
N ALA A 318 28.27 22.61 3.54
CA ALA A 318 28.98 23.56 2.69
C ALA A 318 30.50 23.51 2.94
N ARG A 319 30.93 23.41 4.20
CA ARG A 319 32.35 23.24 4.55
C ARG A 319 32.92 21.92 4.04
N ALA A 320 32.20 20.81 4.22
CA ALA A 320 32.64 19.50 3.74
C ALA A 320 32.75 19.45 2.21
N VAL A 321 31.76 19.99 1.50
CA VAL A 321 31.74 20.06 0.03
C VAL A 321 32.87 20.92 -0.49
N ALA A 322 33.09 22.11 0.08
CA ALA A 322 34.15 23.02 -0.36
C ALA A 322 35.57 22.46 -0.10
N ALA A 323 35.73 21.64 0.92
CA ALA A 323 37.02 21.01 1.23
C ALA A 323 37.33 19.79 0.36
N TRP A 324 36.30 19.09 -0.15
CA TRP A 324 36.47 17.83 -0.89
C TRP A 324 37.41 17.98 -2.10
N PRO A 325 38.35 17.04 -2.33
CA PRO A 325 38.58 15.76 -1.63
C PRO A 325 39.49 15.85 -0.39
N ASN A 326 39.88 17.05 0.05
CA ASN A 326 40.65 17.22 1.29
C ASN A 326 39.77 16.98 2.52
N VAL A 327 40.38 16.52 3.63
CA VAL A 327 39.66 16.23 4.87
C VAL A 327 39.83 17.37 5.88
N LEU A 328 38.70 17.87 6.40
CA LEU A 328 38.69 18.82 7.51
C LEU A 328 38.83 18.10 8.86
N PRO A 329 39.63 18.64 9.81
CA PRO A 329 39.61 18.19 11.20
C PRO A 329 38.26 18.42 11.86
N SER A 330 38.01 17.74 12.99
CA SER A 330 36.72 17.78 13.72
C SER A 330 36.21 19.20 14.01
N GLY A 331 37.07 20.12 14.45
CA GLY A 331 36.68 21.49 14.79
C GLY A 331 36.12 22.27 13.59
N PRO A 332 36.91 22.48 12.52
CA PRO A 332 36.44 23.12 11.29
C PRO A 332 35.25 22.42 10.62
N LEU A 333 35.17 21.09 10.70
CA LEU A 333 34.05 20.33 10.11
C LEU A 333 32.71 20.70 10.76
N PHE A 334 32.59 20.55 12.09
CA PHE A 334 31.35 20.81 12.82
C PHE A 334 31.12 22.30 13.13
N GLY A 335 32.17 23.11 13.08
CA GLY A 335 32.09 24.54 13.37
C GLY A 335 31.83 24.83 14.85
N PRO A 336 31.44 26.08 15.19
CA PRO A 336 31.36 26.54 16.57
C PRO A 336 30.26 25.86 17.40
N ASN A 337 29.18 25.39 16.75
CA ASN A 337 28.04 24.76 17.41
C ASN A 337 28.31 23.27 17.75
N GLY A 338 29.38 22.69 17.22
CA GLY A 338 29.76 21.30 17.47
C GLY A 338 28.70 20.28 17.03
N LEU A 339 28.74 19.09 17.65
CA LEU A 339 27.84 17.97 17.34
C LEU A 339 26.44 18.10 17.94
N ALA A 340 26.28 18.84 19.04
CA ALA A 340 25.02 18.93 19.79
C ALA A 340 23.87 19.48 18.94
N ALA A 341 24.16 20.47 18.09
CA ALA A 341 23.17 21.04 17.17
C ALA A 341 22.70 20.04 16.11
N LEU A 342 23.57 19.12 15.66
CA LEU A 342 23.18 18.08 14.69
C LEU A 342 22.26 17.04 15.34
N THR A 343 22.56 16.63 16.58
CA THR A 343 21.75 15.67 17.33
C THR A 343 20.41 16.23 17.80
N ALA A 344 20.26 17.56 17.81
CA ALA A 344 19.01 18.22 18.14
C ALA A 344 17.99 18.17 16.99
N ASN A 345 18.42 17.88 15.75
CA ASN A 345 17.53 17.77 14.60
C ASN A 345 16.90 16.35 14.54
N PRO A 346 15.58 16.21 14.79
CA PRO A 346 14.94 14.91 14.84
C PRO A 346 14.87 14.24 13.47
N LEU A 347 14.79 15.03 12.39
CA LEU A 347 14.70 14.50 11.02
C LEU A 347 16.04 13.91 10.58
N LEU A 348 17.16 14.57 10.86
CA LEU A 348 18.50 14.01 10.60
C LEU A 348 18.71 12.69 11.35
N SER A 349 18.31 12.64 12.63
CA SER A 349 18.45 11.43 13.45
C SER A 349 17.64 10.26 12.89
N LEU A 350 16.40 10.49 12.47
CA LEU A 350 15.57 9.47 11.84
C LEU A 350 16.11 9.05 10.46
N LEU A 351 16.62 10.00 9.68
CA LEU A 351 17.15 9.77 8.35
C LEU A 351 18.36 8.83 8.37
N LEU A 352 19.27 9.00 9.34
CA LEU A 352 20.43 8.11 9.56
C LEU A 352 20.05 6.66 9.90
N ASP A 353 18.80 6.42 10.28
CA ASP A 353 18.30 5.10 10.69
C ASP A 353 17.30 4.50 9.71
N ALA A 354 16.76 5.28 8.77
CA ALA A 354 15.63 4.86 7.95
C ALA A 354 16.03 4.07 6.70
N GLY A 355 17.20 4.39 6.12
CA GLY A 355 17.67 3.80 4.86
C GLY A 355 18.92 4.52 4.31
N PRO A 356 19.46 4.05 3.18
CA PRO A 356 20.61 4.68 2.54
C PRO A 356 20.34 6.15 2.18
N ILE A 357 21.22 7.05 2.61
CA ILE A 357 21.15 8.47 2.30
C ILE A 357 21.75 8.68 0.91
N CYS A 358 20.87 8.96 -0.05
CA CYS A 358 21.22 9.06 -1.46
C CYS A 358 21.51 10.52 -1.87
N ASP A 359 22.50 11.15 -1.22
CA ASP A 359 22.93 12.52 -1.52
C ASP A 359 24.45 12.68 -1.32
N VAL A 360 25.11 13.23 -2.34
CA VAL A 360 26.57 13.35 -2.39
C VAL A 360 27.11 14.33 -1.35
N GLU A 361 26.40 15.43 -1.08
CA GLU A 361 26.85 16.42 -0.08
C GLU A 361 26.81 15.82 1.32
N MET A 362 25.73 15.10 1.64
CA MET A 362 25.62 14.32 2.87
C MET A 362 26.69 13.25 2.96
N GLU A 363 26.91 12.48 1.90
CA GLU A 363 27.95 11.44 1.88
C GLU A 363 29.33 12.04 2.19
N ARG A 364 29.71 13.14 1.55
CA ARG A 364 31.00 13.82 1.79
C ARG A 364 31.12 14.25 3.25
N PHE A 365 30.08 14.87 3.80
CA PHE A 365 30.06 15.27 5.20
C PHE A 365 30.16 14.07 6.17
N LEU A 366 29.36 13.03 5.97
CA LEU A 366 29.34 11.84 6.83
C LEU A 366 30.64 11.04 6.73
N THR A 367 31.29 11.03 5.56
CA THR A 367 32.62 10.46 5.37
C THR A 367 33.67 11.20 6.21
N MET A 368 33.69 12.54 6.17
CA MET A 368 34.60 13.33 7.01
C MET A 368 34.29 13.19 8.50
N ALA A 369 33.01 13.13 8.86
CA ALA A 369 32.58 12.94 10.25
C ALA A 369 33.02 11.57 10.79
N ARG A 370 32.90 10.52 9.98
CA ARG A 370 33.40 9.17 10.30
C ARG A 370 34.91 9.17 10.56
N ARG A 371 35.67 9.91 9.76
CA ARG A 371 37.11 10.09 9.98
C ARG A 371 37.43 10.88 11.24
N ALA A 372 36.68 11.96 11.52
CA ALA A 372 36.83 12.74 12.74
C ALA A 372 36.59 11.90 14.02
N LEU A 373 35.67 10.93 13.97
CA LEU A 373 35.50 9.92 15.01
C LEU A 373 36.79 9.11 15.19
N LEU A 374 37.32 8.54 14.11
CA LEU A 374 38.53 7.69 14.15
C LEU A 374 39.76 8.46 14.69
N ASP A 375 39.91 9.72 14.31
CA ASP A 375 41.02 10.58 14.76
C ASP A 375 40.90 11.01 16.23
N SER A 376 39.72 10.87 16.83
CA SER A 376 39.45 11.26 18.22
C SER A 376 39.24 10.07 19.16
N VAL A 377 39.57 8.85 18.72
CA VAL A 377 39.50 7.64 19.55
C VAL A 377 40.54 7.73 20.68
N GLY A 378 40.07 7.68 21.93
CA GLY A 378 40.87 7.60 23.16
C GLY A 378 40.13 6.83 24.26
N ASP A 379 40.75 6.67 25.42
CA ASP A 379 40.30 5.75 26.50
C ASP A 379 39.10 6.27 27.35
N GLY A 380 38.56 7.45 27.02
CA GLY A 380 37.43 8.06 27.75
C GLY A 380 36.07 7.88 27.06
N ASN A 381 34.99 7.86 27.85
CA ASN A 381 33.64 8.00 27.33
C ASN A 381 33.43 9.46 26.90
N GLY A 382 33.22 9.69 25.60
CA GLY A 382 32.89 11.02 25.07
C GLY A 382 31.55 11.54 25.58
N SER A 383 31.18 12.80 25.25
CA SER A 383 29.86 13.35 25.59
C SER A 383 28.71 12.53 24.99
N MET A 384 27.53 12.59 25.61
CA MET A 384 26.36 11.84 25.12
C MET A 384 25.98 12.19 23.68
N ASP A 385 26.10 13.46 23.28
CA ASP A 385 25.85 13.89 21.90
C ASP A 385 26.80 13.19 20.90
N ARG A 386 28.06 12.97 21.30
CA ARG A 386 29.02 12.21 20.48
C ARG A 386 28.59 10.76 20.35
N ILE A 387 28.20 10.12 21.46
CA ILE A 387 27.74 8.73 21.45
C ILE A 387 26.52 8.60 20.53
N ARG A 388 25.53 9.50 20.65
CA ARG A 388 24.32 9.49 19.84
C ARG A 388 24.59 9.67 18.35
N PHE A 389 25.30 10.74 17.98
CA PHE A 389 25.59 11.02 16.57
C PHE A 389 26.42 9.92 15.92
N TYR A 390 27.51 9.50 16.57
CA TYR A 390 28.40 8.51 15.97
C TYR A 390 27.82 7.09 15.98
N SER A 391 26.95 6.75 16.94
CA SER A 391 26.20 5.49 16.88
C SER A 391 25.20 5.50 15.72
N ALA A 392 24.52 6.62 15.46
CA ALA A 392 23.65 6.77 14.29
C ALA A 392 24.47 6.71 12.98
N LEU A 393 25.63 7.38 12.91
CA LEU A 393 26.53 7.28 11.76
C LEU A 393 27.04 5.85 11.53
N ALA A 394 27.38 5.11 12.60
CA ALA A 394 27.80 3.72 12.49
C ALA A 394 26.68 2.81 11.98
N ARG A 395 25.44 3.04 12.41
CA ARG A 395 24.25 2.36 11.86
C ARG A 395 24.03 2.71 10.40
N GLN A 396 24.18 3.99 10.02
CA GLN A 396 24.09 4.40 8.62
C GLN A 396 25.17 3.75 7.74
N CYS A 397 26.40 3.63 8.26
CA CYS A 397 27.47 2.90 7.58
C CYS A 397 27.14 1.41 7.42
N PHE A 398 26.39 0.81 8.34
CA PHE A 398 25.93 -0.56 8.20
C PHE A 398 24.78 -0.70 7.19
N ILE A 399 23.82 0.24 7.21
CA ILE A 399 22.68 0.30 6.28
C ILE A 399 23.15 0.47 4.84
N ASN A 400 24.14 1.34 4.61
CA ASN A 400 24.72 1.57 3.29
C ASN A 400 25.87 0.60 2.94
N GLU A 401 26.09 -0.40 3.79
CA GLU A 401 27.09 -1.46 3.58
C GLU A 401 28.52 -0.91 3.44
N TYR A 402 28.83 0.15 4.16
CA TYR A 402 30.14 0.77 4.21
C TYR A 402 30.58 1.29 2.84
N VAL A 403 29.67 1.79 2.00
CA VAL A 403 29.95 2.32 0.65
C VAL A 403 30.80 3.61 0.63
N TYR A 404 30.90 4.30 1.78
CA TYR A 404 31.71 5.52 1.91
C TYR A 404 33.20 5.21 1.71
N CYS A 405 33.91 6.08 0.99
CA CYS A 405 35.33 5.89 0.68
C CYS A 405 36.19 5.78 1.96
N VAL A 406 37.22 4.94 1.92
CA VAL A 406 38.16 4.72 3.03
C VAL A 406 39.56 5.05 2.55
N MET A 407 40.21 6.03 3.17
CA MET A 407 41.57 6.44 2.83
C MET A 407 42.60 5.45 3.39
N ALA A 408 43.79 5.39 2.77
CA ALA A 408 44.83 4.42 3.12
C ALA A 408 45.34 4.57 4.56
N ASP A 409 45.34 5.77 5.12
CA ASP A 409 45.73 6.03 6.51
C ASP A 409 44.65 5.60 7.52
N GLU A 410 43.36 5.72 7.17
CA GLU A 410 42.25 5.23 7.97
C GLU A 410 42.32 3.71 8.13
N ARG A 411 42.65 2.98 7.05
CA ARG A 411 42.76 1.51 7.07
C ARG A 411 43.72 1.00 8.14
N ARG A 412 44.89 1.62 8.27
CA ARG A 412 45.87 1.22 9.29
C ARG A 412 45.35 1.46 10.71
N LYS A 413 44.68 2.58 10.95
CA LYS A 413 44.10 2.93 12.25
C LYS A 413 42.97 1.98 12.64
N ILE A 414 42.07 1.67 11.71
CA ILE A 414 40.96 0.76 11.97
C ILE A 414 41.42 -0.67 12.20
N ASP A 415 42.43 -1.15 11.45
CA ASP A 415 42.98 -2.49 11.66
C ASP A 415 43.62 -2.63 13.04
N ASP A 416 44.30 -1.58 13.52
CA ASP A 416 44.86 -1.56 14.87
C ASP A 416 43.77 -1.54 15.94
N LEU A 417 42.78 -0.67 15.80
CA LEU A 417 41.67 -0.55 16.74
C LEU A 417 40.85 -1.85 16.81
N ARG A 418 40.64 -2.51 15.67
CA ARG A 418 40.00 -3.82 15.57
C ARG A 418 40.77 -4.87 16.37
N ARG A 419 42.10 -4.94 16.23
CA ARG A 419 42.92 -5.89 16.99
C ARG A 419 42.82 -5.65 18.50
N ARG A 420 42.86 -4.38 18.93
CA ARG A 420 42.69 -4.02 20.35
C ARG A 420 41.32 -4.42 20.89
N LEU A 421 40.27 -4.15 20.12
CA LEU A 421 38.91 -4.54 20.49
C LEU A 421 38.76 -6.06 20.62
N VAL A 422 39.26 -6.83 19.64
CA VAL A 422 39.23 -8.30 19.69
C VAL A 422 40.05 -8.84 20.87
N ALA A 423 41.22 -8.27 21.15
CA ALA A 423 42.04 -8.67 22.30
C ALA A 423 41.30 -8.40 23.62
N ALA A 424 40.66 -7.24 23.77
CA ALA A 424 39.84 -6.92 24.93
C ALA A 424 38.66 -7.87 25.09
N LEU A 425 37.96 -8.22 24.00
CA LEU A 425 36.86 -9.18 24.04
C LEU A 425 37.34 -10.60 24.41
N ALA A 426 38.51 -11.00 23.94
CA ALA A 426 39.09 -12.32 24.25
C ALA A 426 39.37 -12.50 25.75
N THR A 427 39.86 -11.46 26.42
CA THR A 427 40.20 -11.48 27.85
C THR A 427 39.10 -10.95 28.77
N ASP A 428 37.92 -10.67 28.22
CA ASP A 428 36.84 -9.95 28.90
C ASP A 428 37.28 -8.60 29.54
N GLY A 429 38.26 -7.94 28.91
CA GLY A 429 38.77 -6.64 29.34
C GLY A 429 37.81 -5.48 29.03
N PRO A 430 38.07 -4.27 29.56
CA PRO A 430 37.25 -3.10 29.32
C PRO A 430 37.26 -2.72 27.83
N VAL A 431 36.09 -2.37 27.29
CA VAL A 431 35.92 -1.90 25.92
C VAL A 431 35.37 -0.48 25.95
N PRO A 432 36.19 0.53 25.62
CA PRO A 432 35.72 1.91 25.51
C PRO A 432 34.64 2.05 24.43
N VAL A 433 33.61 2.87 24.70
CA VAL A 433 32.53 3.14 23.74
C VAL A 433 33.09 3.75 22.44
N SER A 434 34.09 4.61 22.55
CA SER A 434 34.78 5.22 21.42
C SER A 434 35.40 4.19 20.48
N TRP A 435 36.00 3.12 21.02
CA TRP A 435 36.58 2.02 20.23
C TRP A 435 35.48 1.27 19.49
N LEU A 436 34.43 0.90 20.22
CA LEU A 436 33.30 0.14 19.67
C LEU A 436 32.61 0.87 18.51
N VAL A 437 32.23 2.14 18.71
CA VAL A 437 31.52 2.93 17.72
C VAL A 437 32.39 3.24 16.50
N ALA A 438 33.68 3.54 16.71
CA ALA A 438 34.62 3.75 15.61
C ALA A 438 34.80 2.47 14.79
N VAL A 439 34.93 1.30 15.42
CA VAL A 439 35.01 0.02 14.70
C VAL A 439 33.72 -0.23 13.90
N ALA A 440 32.57 -0.06 14.54
CA ALA A 440 31.25 -0.28 13.95
C ALA A 440 30.96 0.60 12.72
N ALA A 441 31.61 1.77 12.60
CA ALA A 441 31.44 2.69 11.46
C ALA A 441 32.27 2.32 10.21
N TYR A 442 33.23 1.41 10.32
CA TYR A 442 34.06 0.96 9.20
C TYR A 442 33.90 -0.51 8.87
N VAL A 443 33.57 -1.35 9.86
CA VAL A 443 33.39 -2.79 9.69
C VAL A 443 32.22 -3.31 10.51
N PRO A 444 31.50 -4.33 10.03
CA PRO A 444 30.36 -4.88 10.75
C PRO A 444 30.83 -5.61 12.01
N LEU A 445 30.27 -5.25 13.17
CA LEU A 445 30.71 -5.82 14.45
C LEU A 445 30.54 -7.34 14.52
N HIS A 446 29.52 -7.94 13.90
CA HIS A 446 29.37 -9.40 13.87
C HIS A 446 30.49 -10.14 13.14
N SER A 447 31.34 -9.46 12.36
CA SER A 447 32.51 -10.07 11.72
C SER A 447 33.71 -10.22 12.65
N LEU A 448 33.63 -9.64 13.86
CA LEU A 448 34.69 -9.73 14.87
C LEU A 448 34.63 -11.07 15.60
N GLN A 449 35.80 -11.60 15.93
CA GLN A 449 35.89 -12.73 16.85
C GLN A 449 35.38 -12.31 18.23
N TYR A 450 34.59 -13.18 18.88
CA TYR A 450 33.97 -12.93 20.19
C TYR A 450 32.95 -11.78 20.22
N ALA A 451 32.39 -11.37 19.07
CA ALA A 451 31.40 -10.29 19.00
C ALA A 451 30.17 -10.51 19.91
N ASP A 452 29.73 -11.76 20.12
CA ASP A 452 28.58 -12.06 20.98
C ASP A 452 28.79 -11.62 22.44
N ARG A 453 30.04 -11.57 22.93
CA ARG A 453 30.37 -11.05 24.27
C ARG A 453 30.03 -9.58 24.46
N LEU A 454 29.89 -8.82 23.36
CA LEU A 454 29.40 -7.44 23.44
C LEU A 454 27.95 -7.40 23.96
N LEU A 455 27.13 -8.41 23.68
CA LEU A 455 25.73 -8.48 24.12
C LEU A 455 25.56 -8.84 25.60
N GLU A 456 26.63 -9.34 26.24
CA GLU A 456 26.64 -9.76 27.64
C GLU A 456 26.99 -8.61 28.60
N ARG A 457 27.35 -7.44 28.04
CA ARG A 457 27.82 -6.27 28.77
C ARG A 457 26.74 -5.21 28.94
N ALA A 458 26.91 -4.37 29.96
CA ALA A 458 26.05 -3.19 30.18
C ALA A 458 26.50 -2.03 29.27
N TRP A 459 25.54 -1.44 28.56
CA TRP A 459 25.79 -0.36 27.61
C TRP A 459 24.72 0.75 27.71
N PRO A 460 25.05 2.00 27.30
CA PRO A 460 24.04 3.03 27.04
C PRO A 460 23.03 2.58 25.97
N GLU A 461 21.83 3.15 25.99
CA GLU A 461 20.74 2.80 25.07
C GLU A 461 21.15 2.90 23.60
N GLU A 462 21.85 3.98 23.21
CA GLU A 462 22.32 4.18 21.84
C GLU A 462 23.26 3.06 21.35
N ILE A 463 24.05 2.48 22.27
CA ILE A 463 24.95 1.36 21.97
C ILE A 463 24.19 0.03 21.93
N ILE A 464 23.16 -0.15 22.76
CA ILE A 464 22.28 -1.32 22.67
C ILE A 464 21.60 -1.38 21.30
N ILE A 465 21.13 -0.25 20.78
CA ILE A 465 20.52 -0.18 19.44
C ILE A 465 21.54 -0.53 18.35
N LEU A 466 22.76 0.03 18.44
CA LEU A 466 23.86 -0.30 17.52
C LEU A 466 24.21 -1.80 17.54
N LEU A 467 24.38 -2.39 18.73
CA LEU A 467 24.71 -3.81 18.90
C LEU A 467 23.56 -4.72 18.48
N THR A 468 22.31 -4.27 18.62
CA THR A 468 21.15 -5.00 18.12
C THR A 468 21.25 -5.15 16.61
N GLN A 469 21.47 -4.05 15.90
CA GLN A 469 21.55 -4.04 14.44
C GLN A 469 22.80 -4.77 13.90
N GLN A 470 23.97 -4.56 14.51
CA GLN A 470 25.23 -5.08 13.96
C GLN A 470 25.69 -6.42 14.53
N VAL A 471 25.10 -6.92 15.63
CA VAL A 471 25.50 -8.19 16.27
C VAL A 471 24.32 -9.13 16.47
N ARG A 472 23.29 -8.70 17.21
CA ARG A 472 22.15 -9.57 17.59
C ARG A 472 21.36 -10.03 16.37
N GLU A 473 20.97 -9.10 15.50
CA GLU A 473 20.21 -9.39 14.28
C GLU A 473 20.99 -10.32 13.33
N PRO A 474 22.25 -10.04 12.94
CA PRO A 474 23.06 -10.97 12.15
C PRO A 474 23.26 -12.35 12.79
N ALA A 475 23.37 -12.43 14.13
CA ALA A 475 23.49 -13.71 14.82
C ALA A 475 22.19 -14.52 14.74
N GLU A 476 21.03 -13.86 14.84
CA GLU A 476 19.75 -14.50 14.61
C GLU A 476 19.59 -14.97 13.16
N GLU A 477 19.94 -14.12 12.19
CA GLU A 477 19.92 -14.47 10.75
C GLU A 477 20.77 -15.71 10.47
N ARG A 478 21.99 -15.82 11.04
CA ARG A 478 22.81 -17.04 10.90
C ARG A 478 22.12 -18.30 11.45
N ARG A 479 21.43 -18.20 12.59
CA ARG A 479 20.65 -19.31 13.15
C ARG A 479 19.50 -19.71 12.23
N ILE A 480 18.79 -18.71 11.68
CA ILE A 480 17.70 -18.96 10.73
C ILE A 480 18.23 -19.63 9.47
N ALA A 481 19.30 -19.10 8.87
CA ALA A 481 19.93 -19.63 7.65
C ALA A 481 20.30 -21.12 7.78
N ALA A 482 20.72 -21.56 8.97
CA ALA A 482 21.02 -22.97 9.26
C ALA A 482 19.78 -23.89 9.19
N THR A 483 18.58 -23.33 9.36
CA THR A 483 17.29 -24.05 9.44
C THR A 483 16.38 -23.84 8.23
N VAL A 484 16.72 -22.92 7.31
CA VAL A 484 15.94 -22.69 6.09
C VAL A 484 15.91 -24.01 5.27
N PRO A 485 14.71 -24.55 4.98
CA PRO A 485 14.60 -25.78 4.21
C PRO A 485 15.12 -25.58 2.80
N GLN A 486 15.73 -26.62 2.24
CA GLN A 486 16.16 -26.64 0.84
C GLN A 486 15.21 -27.52 0.04
N LEU A 487 14.48 -26.94 -0.91
CA LEU A 487 13.51 -27.67 -1.73
C LEU A 487 14.16 -28.31 -2.95
N THR A 488 15.22 -27.70 -3.49
CA THR A 488 15.91 -28.19 -4.70
C THR A 488 17.43 -28.04 -4.58
N GLY A 489 18.17 -28.85 -5.34
CA GLY A 489 19.61 -28.67 -5.53
C GLY A 489 19.92 -27.44 -6.38
N ILE A 490 21.03 -26.76 -6.10
CA ILE A 490 21.55 -25.63 -6.88
C ILE A 490 22.74 -26.13 -7.70
N GLU A 491 22.43 -26.59 -8.91
CA GLU A 491 23.38 -27.31 -9.77
C GLU A 491 23.85 -26.49 -10.97
N ASP A 492 23.04 -25.53 -11.43
CA ASP A 492 23.38 -24.67 -12.55
C ASP A 492 24.56 -23.74 -12.18
N ASP A 493 25.51 -23.58 -13.08
CA ASP A 493 26.75 -22.84 -12.81
C ASP A 493 26.49 -21.33 -12.64
N VAL A 494 25.55 -20.77 -13.41
CA VAL A 494 25.13 -19.36 -13.23
C VAL A 494 24.39 -19.22 -11.90
N SER A 495 23.46 -20.12 -11.57
CA SER A 495 22.80 -20.13 -10.25
C SER A 495 23.81 -20.19 -9.10
N ARG A 496 24.87 -21.00 -9.21
CA ARG A 496 25.94 -21.07 -8.19
C ARG A 496 26.74 -19.78 -8.09
N LEU A 497 27.05 -19.14 -9.22
CA LEU A 497 27.78 -17.88 -9.28
C LEU A 497 26.96 -16.73 -8.67
N VAL A 498 25.70 -16.59 -9.08
CA VAL A 498 24.74 -15.61 -8.55
C VAL A 498 24.55 -15.83 -7.05
N ARG A 499 24.35 -17.08 -6.61
CA ARG A 499 24.30 -17.41 -5.17
C ARG A 499 25.57 -16.97 -4.45
N SER A 500 26.75 -17.27 -5.00
CA SER A 500 28.02 -16.89 -4.36
C SER A 500 28.12 -15.38 -4.16
N GLN A 501 27.70 -14.59 -5.16
CA GLN A 501 27.68 -13.13 -5.07
C GLN A 501 26.80 -12.65 -3.89
N TYR A 502 25.60 -13.20 -3.74
CA TYR A 502 24.66 -12.83 -2.66
C TYR A 502 24.94 -13.52 -1.31
N GLU A 503 25.82 -14.52 -1.23
CA GLU A 503 26.27 -15.09 0.05
C GLU A 503 27.53 -14.39 0.56
N GLU A 504 28.44 -13.99 -0.34
CA GLU A 504 29.65 -13.24 0.00
C GLU A 504 29.29 -11.84 0.53
N ASN A 505 28.31 -11.19 -0.11
CA ASN A 505 27.73 -9.97 0.38
C ASN A 505 26.22 -10.01 0.07
N PRO A 506 25.37 -10.41 1.02
CA PRO A 506 23.92 -10.38 0.84
C PRO A 506 23.47 -8.93 0.56
N TYR A 507 22.18 -8.71 0.27
CA TYR A 507 21.50 -7.37 0.23
C TYR A 507 21.31 -6.77 -1.18
N PRO A 508 20.37 -5.80 -1.37
CA PRO A 508 20.06 -4.65 -0.49
C PRO A 508 19.19 -4.92 0.77
N ARG A 509 19.52 -4.24 1.88
CA ARG A 509 18.74 -4.23 3.15
C ARG A 509 17.69 -3.14 3.07
N TRP A 510 16.58 -3.37 3.74
CA TRP A 510 15.55 -2.35 3.96
C TRP A 510 15.17 -2.34 5.43
N VAL A 511 15.02 -1.16 6.04
CA VAL A 511 14.77 -1.08 7.48
C VAL A 511 13.29 -1.30 7.81
N LYS A 512 12.41 -0.67 7.02
CA LYS A 512 10.96 -0.72 7.17
C LYS A 512 10.29 -1.03 5.84
N VAL A 513 9.16 -1.72 5.90
CA VAL A 513 8.25 -1.92 4.76
C VAL A 513 6.95 -1.17 5.05
N PRO A 514 6.47 -0.33 4.13
CA PRO A 514 5.19 0.34 4.30
C PRO A 514 4.05 -0.66 4.34
N ARG A 515 2.97 -0.29 5.04
CA ARG A 515 1.75 -1.10 5.01
C ARG A 515 1.15 -1.08 3.61
N SER A 516 0.75 -2.24 3.14
CA SER A 516 0.06 -2.39 1.85
C SER A 516 -1.45 -2.34 2.05
N ARG A 517 -2.17 -1.71 1.10
CA ARG A 517 -3.63 -1.76 1.08
C ARG A 517 -4.08 -3.20 0.91
N LYS A 518 -4.94 -3.67 1.82
CA LYS A 518 -5.49 -5.02 1.77
C LYS A 518 -6.41 -5.17 0.56
N ALA A 519 -6.37 -6.34 -0.05
CA ALA A 519 -7.29 -6.78 -1.08
C ALA A 519 -7.81 -8.17 -0.73
N ASP A 520 -9.09 -8.42 -1.00
CA ASP A 520 -9.72 -9.71 -0.70
C ASP A 520 -9.25 -10.81 -1.65
N SER A 521 -8.83 -10.44 -2.87
CA SER A 521 -8.29 -11.36 -3.87
C SER A 521 -7.37 -10.66 -4.87
N ILE A 522 -6.55 -11.43 -5.58
CA ILE A 522 -5.72 -10.96 -6.69
C ILE A 522 -6.58 -10.40 -7.82
N LEU A 523 -7.70 -11.05 -8.15
CA LEU A 523 -8.62 -10.53 -9.16
C LEU A 523 -9.19 -9.17 -8.78
N ALA A 524 -9.58 -8.95 -7.52
CA ALA A 524 -10.05 -7.64 -7.06
C ALA A 524 -8.96 -6.57 -7.20
N TYR A 525 -7.71 -6.91 -6.89
CA TYR A 525 -6.57 -6.03 -7.13
C TYR A 525 -6.39 -5.72 -8.62
N LEU A 526 -6.37 -6.73 -9.49
CA LEU A 526 -6.14 -6.55 -10.93
C LEU A 526 -7.29 -5.85 -11.64
N ARG A 527 -8.55 -6.07 -11.24
CA ARG A 527 -9.71 -5.32 -11.75
C ARG A 527 -9.60 -3.82 -11.47
N ARG A 528 -9.00 -3.45 -10.32
CA ARG A 528 -8.76 -2.05 -10.00
C ARG A 528 -7.57 -1.48 -10.76
N THR A 529 -6.47 -2.23 -10.84
CA THR A 529 -5.21 -1.78 -11.46
C THR A 529 -5.27 -1.73 -12.98
N PHE A 530 -5.93 -2.71 -13.61
CA PHE A 530 -6.06 -2.89 -15.05
C PHE A 530 -7.53 -2.96 -15.46
N SER A 531 -8.31 -1.96 -15.03
CA SER A 531 -9.77 -1.92 -15.18
C SER A 531 -10.27 -2.03 -16.63
N LEU A 532 -9.47 -1.54 -17.58
CA LEU A 532 -9.80 -1.56 -19.01
C LEU A 532 -9.21 -2.76 -19.76
N ALA A 533 -8.36 -3.57 -19.12
CA ALA A 533 -7.76 -4.73 -19.77
C ALA A 533 -8.79 -5.86 -19.95
N ALA A 534 -8.73 -6.52 -21.10
CA ALA A 534 -9.52 -7.70 -21.40
C ALA A 534 -8.78 -8.95 -20.92
N PHE A 535 -9.33 -9.62 -19.91
CA PHE A 535 -8.80 -10.87 -19.35
C PHE A 535 -9.95 -11.67 -18.71
N ASP A 536 -9.77 -12.97 -18.47
CA ASP A 536 -10.79 -13.81 -17.86
C ASP A 536 -11.03 -13.42 -16.40
N ARG A 537 -12.25 -12.93 -16.15
CA ARG A 537 -12.72 -12.47 -14.84
C ARG A 537 -13.54 -13.51 -14.08
N SER A 538 -13.70 -14.69 -14.66
CA SER A 538 -14.37 -15.86 -14.07
C SER A 538 -13.39 -16.81 -13.35
N ALA A 539 -12.08 -16.55 -13.48
CA ALA A 539 -11.03 -17.33 -12.84
C ALA A 539 -11.29 -17.48 -11.33
N PRO A 540 -11.23 -18.71 -10.76
CA PRO A 540 -11.58 -18.95 -9.37
C PRO A 540 -10.63 -18.21 -8.42
N ASN A 541 -11.19 -17.27 -7.65
CA ASN A 541 -10.53 -16.49 -6.59
C ASN A 541 -10.22 -17.35 -5.36
N GLY A 542 -9.31 -18.30 -5.49
CA GLY A 542 -9.34 -19.43 -4.56
C GLY A 542 -10.62 -20.22 -4.79
N THR A 543 -10.49 -21.53 -4.83
CA THR A 543 -11.64 -22.42 -4.95
C THR A 543 -12.71 -22.01 -3.93
N GLY A 544 -13.96 -21.84 -4.35
CA GLY A 544 -15.13 -21.50 -3.51
C GLY A 544 -15.47 -22.58 -2.46
N SER A 545 -14.46 -23.19 -1.86
CA SER A 545 -14.45 -24.36 -0.99
C SER A 545 -13.43 -24.18 0.14
N GLY A 546 -13.39 -23.03 0.82
CA GLY A 546 -12.63 -22.86 2.07
C GLY A 546 -11.10 -23.03 2.00
N ASP A 547 -10.51 -23.25 0.83
CA ASP A 547 -9.06 -23.39 0.61
C ASP A 547 -8.41 -22.02 0.43
N ARG A 548 -7.25 -21.82 1.05
CA ARG A 548 -6.50 -20.55 1.00
C ARG A 548 -5.81 -20.40 -0.36
N MET A 549 -5.73 -19.16 -0.84
CA MET A 549 -4.98 -18.79 -2.04
C MET A 549 -3.50 -19.15 -1.90
N GLU A 550 -2.91 -19.84 -2.88
CA GLU A 550 -1.50 -20.21 -2.89
C GLU A 550 -0.72 -19.28 -3.83
N ILE A 551 0.30 -18.58 -3.31
CA ILE A 551 1.15 -17.66 -4.09
C ILE A 551 2.61 -18.10 -4.00
N LEU A 552 3.30 -18.14 -5.14
CA LEU A 552 4.75 -18.33 -5.19
C LEU A 552 5.44 -16.98 -5.43
N VAL A 553 6.41 -16.62 -4.59
CA VAL A 553 7.32 -15.51 -4.84
C VAL A 553 8.70 -16.10 -5.15
N ALA A 554 9.05 -16.12 -6.43
CA ALA A 554 10.28 -16.70 -6.95
C ALA A 554 11.39 -15.65 -7.05
N GLY A 555 12.49 -15.88 -6.32
CA GLY A 555 13.56 -14.89 -6.14
C GLY A 555 13.12 -13.76 -5.23
N CYS A 556 12.69 -14.11 -4.02
CA CYS A 556 12.18 -13.14 -3.06
C CYS A 556 13.26 -12.23 -2.46
N GLY A 557 14.55 -12.51 -2.69
CA GLY A 557 15.68 -11.78 -2.15
C GLY A 557 15.56 -11.63 -0.63
N THR A 558 15.67 -10.39 -0.15
CA THR A 558 15.55 -10.04 1.28
C THR A 558 14.10 -9.92 1.78
N GLY A 559 13.12 -10.42 1.01
CA GLY A 559 11.73 -10.62 1.45
C GLY A 559 10.82 -9.41 1.35
N GLN A 560 11.27 -8.30 0.75
CA GLN A 560 10.45 -7.09 0.65
C GLN A 560 9.18 -7.36 -0.17
N GLN A 561 9.29 -8.10 -1.27
CA GLN A 561 8.16 -8.46 -2.12
C GLN A 561 7.22 -9.42 -1.40
N SER A 562 7.72 -10.54 -0.86
CA SER A 562 6.90 -11.54 -0.17
C SER A 562 6.13 -10.96 1.02
N ILE A 563 6.73 -10.03 1.77
CA ILE A 563 6.06 -9.33 2.87
C ILE A 563 4.95 -8.40 2.36
N ARG A 564 5.19 -7.66 1.27
CA ARG A 564 4.14 -6.83 0.66
C ARG A 564 2.97 -7.68 0.17
N THR A 565 3.24 -8.78 -0.53
CA THR A 565 2.23 -9.75 -0.96
C THR A 565 1.43 -10.30 0.23
N ALA A 566 2.10 -10.63 1.34
CA ALA A 566 1.42 -11.12 2.56
C ALA A 566 0.55 -10.05 3.25
N GLN A 567 0.97 -8.79 3.23
CA GLN A 567 0.17 -7.67 3.76
C GLN A 567 -1.02 -7.36 2.86
N GLN A 568 -0.83 -7.44 1.54
CA GLN A 568 -1.87 -7.19 0.55
C GLN A 568 -2.92 -8.30 0.53
N PHE A 569 -2.50 -9.56 0.70
CA PHE A 569 -3.36 -10.74 0.73
C PHE A 569 -3.20 -11.52 2.05
N PRO A 570 -3.76 -11.03 3.18
CA PRO A 570 -3.51 -11.60 4.52
C PRO A 570 -3.98 -13.04 4.72
N THR A 571 -4.86 -13.54 3.85
CA THR A 571 -5.42 -14.90 3.91
C THR A 571 -4.67 -15.88 3.00
N ALA A 572 -3.79 -15.40 2.11
CA ALA A 572 -3.01 -16.23 1.21
C ALA A 572 -1.91 -16.98 1.95
N ARG A 573 -1.53 -18.15 1.44
CA ARG A 573 -0.33 -18.89 1.81
C ARG A 573 0.74 -18.60 0.77
N ILE A 574 1.89 -18.12 1.22
CA ILE A 574 2.97 -17.68 0.33
C ILE A 574 4.16 -18.62 0.50
N LEU A 575 4.62 -19.22 -0.60
CA LEU A 575 5.94 -19.82 -0.67
C LEU A 575 6.89 -18.79 -1.28
N ALA A 576 7.88 -18.35 -0.52
CA ALA A 576 8.91 -17.43 -0.95
C ALA A 576 10.25 -18.16 -1.06
N ILE A 577 10.86 -18.15 -2.25
CA ILE A 577 12.09 -18.88 -2.51
C ILE A 577 13.21 -17.96 -3.01
N ASP A 578 14.44 -18.35 -2.72
CA ASP A 578 15.64 -17.69 -3.23
C ASP A 578 16.82 -18.67 -3.28
N LEU A 579 17.90 -18.28 -3.96
CA LEU A 579 19.16 -19.02 -4.00
C LEU A 579 19.98 -18.82 -2.71
N SER A 580 19.93 -17.61 -2.12
CA SER A 580 20.75 -17.20 -0.98
C SER A 580 20.05 -17.48 0.36
N ARG A 581 20.67 -18.29 1.21
CA ARG A 581 20.19 -18.53 2.59
C ARG A 581 20.33 -17.28 3.44
N SER A 582 21.35 -16.47 3.18
CA SER A 582 21.54 -15.20 3.89
C SER A 582 20.40 -14.22 3.60
N SER A 583 19.97 -14.10 2.34
CA SER A 583 18.81 -13.29 1.95
C SER A 583 17.50 -13.80 2.57
N LEU A 584 17.27 -15.12 2.50
CA LEU A 584 16.09 -15.76 3.11
C LEU A 584 16.05 -15.63 4.62
N ALA A 585 17.19 -15.71 5.29
CA ALA A 585 17.26 -15.56 6.74
C ALA A 585 16.91 -14.13 7.19
N TYR A 586 17.38 -13.13 6.45
CA TYR A 586 16.98 -11.74 6.65
C TYR A 586 15.47 -11.57 6.46
N ALA A 587 14.94 -12.07 5.33
CA ALA A 587 13.51 -12.04 5.01
C ALA A 587 12.66 -12.66 6.14
N ALA A 588 13.05 -13.84 6.60
CA ALA A 588 12.37 -14.58 7.66
C ALA A 588 12.41 -13.84 9.01
N ARG A 589 13.55 -13.24 9.40
CA ARG A 589 13.64 -12.41 10.62
C ARG A 589 12.68 -11.23 10.53
N LYS A 590 12.75 -10.44 9.45
CA LYS A 590 11.88 -9.28 9.25
C LYS A 590 10.40 -9.65 9.20
N THR A 591 10.08 -10.81 8.63
CA THR A 591 8.71 -11.36 8.63
C THR A 591 8.20 -11.63 10.05
N ARG A 592 9.04 -12.20 10.93
CA ARG A 592 8.70 -12.44 12.34
C ARG A 592 8.52 -11.15 13.14
N GLU A 593 9.37 -10.15 12.91
CA GLU A 593 9.26 -8.82 13.53
C GLU A 593 7.91 -8.15 13.22
N LEU A 594 7.37 -8.40 12.03
CA LEU A 594 6.08 -7.88 11.59
C LEU A 594 4.89 -8.75 12.02
N GLY A 595 5.14 -9.89 12.69
CA GLY A 595 4.09 -10.82 13.14
C GLY A 595 3.38 -11.56 11.98
N ILE A 596 3.99 -11.65 10.81
CA ILE A 596 3.42 -12.33 9.65
C ILE A 596 3.74 -13.83 9.74
N SER A 597 2.71 -14.68 9.60
CA SER A 597 2.82 -16.14 9.72
C SER A 597 2.44 -16.91 8.45
N THR A 598 2.04 -16.19 7.39
CA THR A 598 1.54 -16.76 6.14
C THR A 598 2.62 -17.08 5.11
N ILE A 599 3.88 -16.72 5.38
CA ILE A 599 5.02 -16.90 4.46
C ILE A 599 5.88 -18.09 4.91
N GLU A 600 6.10 -19.02 3.99
CA GLU A 600 7.08 -20.09 4.07
C GLU A 600 8.32 -19.68 3.24
N TYR A 601 9.50 -19.64 3.87
CA TYR A 601 10.76 -19.36 3.18
C TYR A 601 11.53 -20.65 2.91
N ALA A 602 12.04 -20.82 1.69
CA ALA A 602 12.86 -21.97 1.36
C ALA A 602 13.95 -21.67 0.32
N GLN A 603 15.10 -22.34 0.45
CA GLN A 603 16.15 -22.27 -0.56
C GLN A 603 15.78 -23.16 -1.75
N ALA A 604 15.76 -22.58 -2.95
CA ALA A 604 15.49 -23.34 -4.17
C ALA A 604 16.09 -22.65 -5.40
N ASP A 605 16.57 -23.47 -6.32
CA ASP A 605 16.80 -23.08 -7.71
C ASP A 605 15.48 -23.11 -8.49
N LEU A 606 15.13 -21.98 -9.09
CA LEU A 606 13.94 -21.79 -9.90
C LEU A 606 13.85 -22.82 -11.04
N LEU A 607 14.99 -23.14 -11.66
CA LEU A 607 15.07 -24.06 -12.79
C LEU A 607 14.72 -25.52 -12.42
N LYS A 608 14.62 -25.84 -11.13
CA LYS A 608 14.31 -27.18 -10.62
C LYS A 608 12.93 -27.30 -9.97
N LEU A 609 12.15 -26.22 -9.96
CA LEU A 609 10.83 -26.19 -9.28
C LEU A 609 9.77 -27.05 -9.95
N GLY A 610 9.97 -27.49 -11.20
CA GLY A 610 9.03 -28.40 -11.87
C GLY A 610 8.84 -29.74 -11.14
N SER A 611 9.72 -30.07 -10.18
CA SER A 611 9.60 -31.22 -9.29
C SER A 611 8.68 -31.00 -8.08
N LEU A 612 8.20 -29.78 -7.85
CA LEU A 612 7.29 -29.48 -6.75
C LEU A 612 5.90 -30.05 -7.02
N ASP A 613 5.38 -30.83 -6.09
CA ASP A 613 3.99 -31.26 -6.05
C ASP A 613 3.08 -30.16 -5.47
N ARG A 614 3.21 -28.95 -6.03
CA ARG A 614 2.44 -27.76 -5.64
C ARG A 614 2.01 -26.99 -6.90
N ARG A 615 0.89 -26.28 -6.78
CA ARG A 615 0.36 -25.38 -7.80
C ARG A 615 -0.09 -24.08 -7.14
N PHE A 616 0.01 -22.98 -7.87
CA PHE A 616 -0.23 -21.64 -7.36
C PHE A 616 -1.31 -20.92 -8.16
N ASP A 617 -2.11 -20.12 -7.46
CA ASP A 617 -3.09 -19.20 -8.06
C ASP A 617 -2.38 -17.98 -8.67
N ALA A 618 -1.25 -17.60 -8.07
CA ALA A 618 -0.37 -16.61 -8.65
C ALA A 618 1.12 -16.88 -8.41
N ILE A 619 1.93 -16.36 -9.32
CA ILE A 619 3.39 -16.40 -9.24
C ILE A 619 3.93 -14.97 -9.39
N GLU A 620 4.89 -14.60 -8.58
CA GLU A 620 5.64 -13.35 -8.71
C GLU A 620 7.11 -13.68 -8.96
N ALA A 621 7.69 -13.16 -10.03
CA ALA A 621 9.08 -13.39 -10.43
C ALA A 621 9.70 -12.10 -11.00
N SER A 622 9.71 -11.03 -10.20
CA SER A 622 10.16 -9.71 -10.65
C SER A 622 11.67 -9.49 -10.59
N GLY A 623 12.38 -10.14 -9.66
CA GLY A 623 13.80 -9.88 -9.38
C GLY A 623 14.77 -11.00 -9.78
N VAL A 624 14.35 -11.97 -10.60
CA VAL A 624 15.12 -13.24 -10.74
C VAL A 624 15.41 -13.65 -12.18
N LEU A 625 14.46 -13.48 -13.10
CA LEU A 625 14.56 -14.09 -14.43
C LEU A 625 15.73 -13.55 -15.24
N HIS A 626 16.01 -12.26 -15.13
CA HIS A 626 17.06 -11.57 -15.87
C HIS A 626 18.49 -11.90 -15.39
N HIS A 627 18.64 -12.64 -14.29
CA HIS A 627 19.95 -13.12 -13.78
C HIS A 627 20.24 -14.59 -14.12
N LEU A 628 19.29 -15.30 -14.73
CA LEU A 628 19.47 -16.68 -15.16
C LEU A 628 20.35 -16.76 -16.41
N ALA A 629 20.90 -17.93 -16.70
CA ALA A 629 21.59 -18.21 -17.96
C ALA A 629 20.66 -18.06 -19.18
N ASP A 630 19.39 -18.44 -19.01
CA ASP A 630 18.31 -18.26 -19.98
C ASP A 630 17.04 -17.80 -19.25
N PRO A 631 16.70 -16.49 -19.31
CA PRO A 631 15.49 -15.95 -18.70
C PRO A 631 14.20 -16.59 -19.20
N TRP A 632 14.16 -16.99 -20.47
CA TRP A 632 12.96 -17.56 -21.11
C TRP A 632 12.74 -18.99 -20.65
N LEU A 633 13.81 -19.77 -20.49
CA LEU A 633 13.73 -21.08 -19.85
C LEU A 633 13.21 -20.94 -18.42
N GLY A 634 13.75 -20.00 -17.64
CA GLY A 634 13.28 -19.71 -16.30
C GLY A 634 11.78 -19.40 -16.25
N TRP A 635 11.30 -18.51 -17.12
CA TRP A 635 9.88 -18.20 -17.22
C TRP A 635 9.05 -19.44 -17.59
N ARG A 636 9.49 -20.24 -18.57
CA ARG A 636 8.81 -21.50 -18.94
C ARG A 636 8.71 -22.48 -17.77
N MET A 637 9.73 -22.56 -16.91
CA MET A 637 9.72 -23.46 -15.75
C MET A 637 8.66 -23.09 -14.69
N LEU A 638 8.21 -21.84 -14.67
CA LEU A 638 7.13 -21.38 -13.77
C LEU A 638 5.73 -21.71 -14.31
N LEU A 639 5.55 -21.76 -15.63
CA LEU A 639 4.21 -21.93 -16.24
C LEU A 639 3.48 -23.22 -15.83
N PRO A 640 4.12 -24.40 -15.69
CA PRO A 640 3.45 -25.60 -15.20
C PRO A 640 2.97 -25.49 -13.75
N LEU A 641 3.58 -24.61 -12.94
CA LEU A 641 3.23 -24.40 -11.54
C LEU A 641 2.01 -23.48 -11.37
N LEU A 642 1.75 -22.63 -12.37
CA LEU A 642 0.60 -21.73 -12.39
C LEU A 642 -0.68 -22.47 -12.81
N ARG A 643 -1.74 -22.36 -12.00
CA ARG A 643 -3.06 -22.93 -12.32
C ARG A 643 -3.65 -22.28 -13.58
N PRO A 644 -4.49 -22.99 -14.36
CA PRO A 644 -5.27 -22.36 -15.44
C PRO A 644 -6.10 -21.18 -14.89
N GLY A 645 -6.14 -20.07 -15.63
CA GLY A 645 -6.75 -18.81 -15.18
C GLY A 645 -5.93 -18.03 -14.15
N GLY A 646 -4.80 -18.56 -13.68
CA GLY A 646 -3.93 -17.94 -12.69
C GLY A 646 -3.15 -16.73 -13.23
N PHE A 647 -2.66 -15.90 -12.32
CA PHE A 647 -1.99 -14.63 -12.65
C PHE A 647 -0.50 -14.68 -12.36
N MET A 648 0.29 -13.88 -13.09
CA MET A 648 1.72 -13.78 -12.81
C MET A 648 2.24 -12.36 -12.96
N LEU A 649 3.01 -11.92 -11.97
CA LEU A 649 3.76 -10.66 -11.98
C LEU A 649 5.21 -10.93 -12.35
N LEU A 650 5.70 -10.27 -13.39
CA LEU A 650 7.03 -10.49 -13.97
C LEU A 650 7.84 -9.20 -13.98
N GLY A 651 9.16 -9.36 -13.98
CA GLY A 651 10.13 -8.26 -14.03
C GLY A 651 11.30 -8.59 -14.94
N LEU A 652 11.48 -7.80 -15.98
CA LEU A 652 12.58 -7.94 -16.94
C LEU A 652 13.18 -6.57 -17.26
N TYR A 653 14.50 -6.51 -17.41
CA TYR A 653 15.17 -5.25 -17.74
C TYR A 653 15.01 -4.87 -19.21
N SER A 654 14.63 -3.62 -19.47
CA SER A 654 14.58 -3.04 -20.80
C SER A 654 15.97 -2.87 -21.42
N ASP A 655 16.12 -3.24 -22.69
CA ASP A 655 17.34 -2.96 -23.45
C ASP A 655 17.56 -1.44 -23.61
N THR A 656 16.51 -0.70 -23.96
CA THR A 656 16.54 0.76 -24.18
C THR A 656 16.81 1.52 -22.89
N ALA A 657 16.11 1.18 -21.80
CA ALA A 657 16.22 1.91 -20.54
C ALA A 657 17.54 1.62 -19.81
N ARG A 658 18.17 0.46 -20.05
CA ARG A 658 19.48 0.10 -19.47
C ARG A 658 20.69 0.65 -20.23
N ARG A 659 20.50 1.49 -21.26
CA ARG A 659 21.62 2.03 -22.08
C ARG A 659 22.72 2.72 -21.26
N GLU A 660 22.37 3.48 -20.22
CA GLU A 660 23.36 4.19 -19.39
C GLU A 660 24.10 3.24 -18.43
N VAL A 661 23.44 2.18 -17.95
CA VAL A 661 24.08 1.10 -17.19
C VAL A 661 25.12 0.41 -18.06
N VAL A 662 24.77 0.09 -19.31
CA VAL A 662 25.66 -0.57 -20.27
C VAL A 662 26.86 0.31 -20.61
N ARG A 663 26.61 1.61 -20.86
CA ARG A 663 27.68 2.59 -21.09
C ARG A 663 28.64 2.66 -19.90
N THR A 664 28.11 2.71 -18.68
CA THR A 664 28.89 2.75 -17.45
C THR A 664 29.69 1.47 -17.24
N ARG A 665 29.09 0.30 -17.47
CA ARG A 665 29.81 -0.99 -17.45
C ARG A 665 30.97 -1.04 -18.45
N GLY A 666 30.78 -0.44 -19.64
CA GLY A 666 31.85 -0.27 -20.62
C GLY A 666 33.01 0.61 -20.10
N PHE A 667 32.70 1.71 -19.41
CA PHE A 667 33.70 2.54 -18.73
C PHE A 667 34.45 1.75 -17.64
N ILE A 668 33.73 1.02 -16.79
CA ILE A 668 34.29 0.20 -15.70
C ILE A 668 35.29 -0.82 -16.24
N ALA A 669 34.91 -1.52 -17.31
CA ALA A 669 35.77 -2.47 -17.99
C ALA A 669 37.02 -1.80 -18.60
N ALA A 670 36.85 -0.63 -19.24
CA ALA A 670 37.96 0.12 -19.82
C ALA A 670 38.97 0.64 -18.79
N GLN A 671 38.51 0.98 -17.58
CA GLN A 671 39.37 1.42 -16.47
C GLN A 671 39.93 0.25 -15.63
N GLY A 672 39.53 -0.99 -15.89
CA GLY A 672 40.05 -2.18 -15.22
C GLY A 672 39.64 -2.30 -13.75
N TYR A 673 38.46 -1.81 -13.38
CA TYR A 673 37.92 -2.01 -12.03
C TYR A 673 37.53 -3.46 -11.80
N GLY A 674 38.05 -4.08 -10.72
CA GLY A 674 37.55 -5.37 -10.24
C GLY A 674 36.28 -5.25 -9.39
N GLN A 675 35.82 -6.38 -8.86
CA GLN A 675 34.54 -6.50 -8.14
C GLN A 675 34.69 -6.47 -6.61
N THR A 676 35.89 -6.20 -6.08
CA THR A 676 36.09 -6.10 -4.63
C THR A 676 35.41 -4.85 -4.07
N ALA A 677 35.02 -4.87 -2.80
CA ALA A 677 34.37 -3.72 -2.16
C ALA A 677 35.19 -2.42 -2.27
N ASP A 678 36.52 -2.51 -2.20
CA ASP A 678 37.40 -1.35 -2.32
C ASP A 678 37.46 -0.79 -3.75
N GLU A 679 37.38 -1.66 -4.76
CA GLU A 679 37.33 -1.25 -6.16
C GLU A 679 35.98 -0.65 -6.53
N ILE A 680 34.88 -1.21 -6.00
CA ILE A 680 33.54 -0.64 -6.15
C ILE A 680 33.50 0.78 -5.54
N ARG A 681 34.02 0.97 -4.33
CA ARG A 681 34.11 2.30 -3.70
C ARG A 681 34.90 3.29 -4.55
N ARG A 682 36.06 2.86 -5.08
CA ARG A 682 36.91 3.70 -5.93
C ARG A 682 36.21 4.08 -7.22
N CYS A 683 35.64 3.09 -7.93
CA CYS A 683 34.87 3.31 -9.14
C CYS A 683 33.73 4.31 -8.92
N ARG A 684 32.97 4.12 -7.84
CA ARG A 684 31.88 5.03 -7.50
C ARG A 684 32.39 6.45 -7.25
N GLN A 685 33.52 6.61 -6.58
CA GLN A 685 34.08 7.92 -6.31
C GLN A 685 34.48 8.64 -7.61
N ASP A 686 35.13 7.92 -8.52
CA ASP A 686 35.50 8.45 -9.83
C ASP A 686 34.27 8.85 -10.66
N LEU A 687 33.20 8.04 -10.63
CA LEU A 687 31.92 8.36 -11.29
C LEU A 687 31.26 9.62 -10.71
N VAL A 688 31.29 9.78 -9.38
CA VAL A 688 30.78 10.98 -8.68
C VAL A 688 31.58 12.21 -9.06
N ASP A 689 32.91 12.14 -9.03
CA ASP A 689 33.78 13.30 -9.27
C ASP A 689 33.79 13.74 -10.74
N GLN A 690 33.54 12.82 -11.68
CA GLN A 690 33.35 13.14 -13.11
C GLN A 690 31.97 13.76 -13.42
N GLY A 691 31.10 13.95 -12.41
CA GLY A 691 29.73 14.42 -12.60
C GLY A 691 28.84 13.41 -13.35
N SER A 692 29.32 12.18 -13.54
CA SER A 692 28.64 11.15 -14.35
C SER A 692 27.47 10.51 -13.62
N VAL A 693 27.35 10.65 -12.29
CA VAL A 693 26.23 10.10 -11.49
C VAL A 693 24.87 10.58 -11.96
N VAL A 694 24.76 11.80 -12.45
CA VAL A 694 23.50 12.39 -12.95
C VAL A 694 23.03 11.73 -14.25
N GLY A 695 23.95 11.16 -15.05
CA GLY A 695 23.63 10.42 -16.28
C GLY A 695 23.67 8.89 -16.15
N THR A 696 24.40 8.35 -15.16
CA THR A 696 24.72 6.91 -15.08
C THR A 696 23.51 6.04 -14.74
N LEU A 697 22.54 6.55 -13.98
CA LEU A 697 21.35 5.82 -13.52
C LEU A 697 20.13 6.74 -13.37
N SER A 698 19.74 7.47 -14.42
CA SER A 698 18.66 8.47 -14.35
C SER A 698 17.31 7.95 -13.78
N GLY A 699 17.12 6.63 -13.62
CA GLY A 699 15.98 6.04 -12.90
C GLY A 699 16.28 5.28 -11.59
N THR A 700 17.54 4.94 -11.26
CA THR A 700 17.89 4.29 -9.97
C THR A 700 19.15 4.85 -9.28
N PRO A 701 19.26 6.18 -9.03
CA PRO A 701 20.46 6.75 -8.41
C PRO A 701 20.78 6.17 -7.03
N SER A 702 19.77 5.66 -6.31
CA SER A 702 19.91 5.03 -4.99
C SER A 702 20.81 3.81 -4.99
N ASP A 703 20.92 3.10 -6.11
CA ASP A 703 21.74 1.89 -6.20
C ASP A 703 23.22 2.22 -5.98
N LEU A 704 23.65 3.46 -6.27
CA LEU A 704 25.03 3.89 -6.03
C LEU A 704 25.36 4.16 -4.56
N PHE A 705 24.37 4.17 -3.67
CA PHE A 705 24.57 4.51 -2.25
C PHE A 705 24.57 3.29 -1.34
N THR A 706 24.73 2.10 -1.91
CA THR A 706 24.95 0.84 -1.18
C THR A 706 25.96 -0.02 -1.94
N LEU A 707 26.76 -0.86 -1.26
CA LEU A 707 27.70 -1.73 -1.98
C LEU A 707 26.98 -2.77 -2.82
N SER A 708 25.91 -3.37 -2.30
CA SER A 708 25.10 -4.35 -3.02
C SER A 708 24.42 -3.72 -4.23
N GLY A 709 23.79 -2.55 -4.09
CA GLY A 709 23.20 -1.81 -5.20
C GLY A 709 24.23 -1.46 -6.27
N CYS A 710 25.43 -0.99 -5.87
CA CYS A 710 26.50 -0.72 -6.83
C CYS A 710 26.89 -1.99 -7.59
N ARG A 711 27.02 -3.10 -6.87
CA ARG A 711 27.41 -4.38 -7.49
C ARG A 711 26.35 -4.86 -8.46
N ASP A 712 25.09 -4.85 -8.04
CA ASP A 712 23.95 -5.31 -8.81
C ASP A 712 23.74 -4.44 -10.07
N ALA A 713 23.84 -3.12 -9.93
CA ALA A 713 23.71 -2.21 -11.06
C ALA A 713 24.93 -2.27 -12.00
N LEU A 714 26.16 -2.26 -11.48
CA LEU A 714 27.35 -1.94 -12.28
C LEU A 714 28.38 -3.07 -12.42
N PHE A 715 28.36 -4.08 -11.56
CA PHE A 715 29.36 -5.16 -11.53
C PHE A 715 28.74 -6.56 -11.61
N HIS A 716 27.44 -6.66 -11.90
CA HIS A 716 26.72 -7.91 -11.84
C HIS A 716 27.28 -8.93 -12.84
N VAL A 717 27.47 -10.16 -12.39
CA VAL A 717 28.07 -11.25 -13.16
C VAL A 717 27.25 -11.70 -14.36
N GLN A 718 25.91 -11.61 -14.26
CA GLN A 718 24.98 -12.05 -15.30
C GLN A 718 23.71 -11.19 -15.33
N GLU A 719 23.50 -10.42 -16.39
CA GLU A 719 22.26 -9.65 -16.57
C GLU A 719 21.81 -9.67 -18.02
N HIS A 720 20.58 -10.10 -18.23
CA HIS A 720 19.91 -10.04 -19.51
C HIS A 720 19.02 -8.80 -19.61
N ARG A 721 19.01 -8.23 -20.80
CA ARG A 721 18.09 -7.18 -21.24
C ARG A 721 17.15 -7.77 -22.29
N THR A 722 15.92 -7.29 -22.35
CA THR A 722 14.89 -7.75 -23.29
C THR A 722 14.27 -6.58 -24.01
N THR A 723 13.68 -6.87 -25.17
CA THR A 723 12.78 -5.97 -25.89
C THR A 723 11.32 -6.34 -25.66
N LEU A 724 10.39 -5.42 -25.88
CA LEU A 724 8.95 -5.70 -25.77
C LEU A 724 8.48 -6.68 -26.85
N THR A 725 9.09 -6.65 -28.04
CA THR A 725 8.83 -7.61 -29.12
C THR A 725 9.18 -9.05 -28.73
N GLU A 726 10.25 -9.26 -27.94
CA GLU A 726 10.57 -10.59 -27.43
C GLU A 726 9.57 -11.07 -26.39
N ILE A 727 9.11 -10.17 -25.51
CA ILE A 727 8.05 -10.46 -24.53
C ILE A 727 6.78 -10.86 -25.27
N GLU A 728 6.31 -10.05 -26.23
CA GLU A 728 5.12 -10.31 -27.03
C GLU A 728 5.17 -11.69 -27.72
N ARG A 729 6.32 -12.02 -28.33
CA ARG A 729 6.54 -13.32 -28.95
C ARG A 729 6.42 -14.46 -27.94
N PHE A 730 7.00 -14.30 -26.75
CA PHE A 730 6.93 -15.34 -25.72
C PHE A 730 5.49 -15.54 -25.23
N LEU A 731 4.73 -14.46 -25.03
CA LEU A 731 3.33 -14.53 -24.63
C LEU A 731 2.49 -15.31 -25.65
N GLY A 732 2.62 -14.98 -26.94
CA GLY A 732 1.90 -15.67 -28.02
C GLY A 732 2.28 -17.15 -28.19
N GLN A 733 3.51 -17.53 -27.86
CA GLN A 733 3.96 -18.94 -27.91
C GLN A 733 3.43 -19.79 -26.75
N ASN A 734 2.98 -19.17 -25.66
CA ASN A 734 2.62 -19.87 -24.43
C ASN A 734 1.16 -19.61 -23.98
N ASN A 735 0.32 -19.03 -24.84
CA ASN A 735 -1.09 -18.72 -24.58
C ASN A 735 -1.26 -17.90 -23.28
N LEU A 736 -0.56 -16.77 -23.22
CA LEU A 736 -0.59 -15.85 -22.08
C LEU A 736 -1.19 -14.52 -22.51
N THR A 737 -2.15 -14.02 -21.75
CA THR A 737 -2.76 -12.71 -21.96
C THR A 737 -2.00 -11.65 -21.17
N PHE A 738 -1.56 -10.58 -21.83
CA PHE A 738 -0.96 -9.40 -21.19
C PHE A 738 -2.04 -8.50 -20.59
N LEU A 739 -1.89 -8.12 -19.31
CA LEU A 739 -2.86 -7.24 -18.63
C LEU A 739 -2.39 -5.78 -18.60
N GLY A 740 -1.09 -5.54 -18.54
CA GLY A 740 -0.51 -4.19 -18.47
C GLY A 740 0.72 -4.09 -17.56
N PHE A 741 1.38 -2.94 -17.64
CA PHE A 741 2.54 -2.60 -16.79
C PHE A 741 2.12 -2.00 -15.43
N GLU A 742 2.85 -2.32 -14.37
CA GLU A 742 2.86 -1.55 -13.12
C GLU A 742 3.73 -0.30 -13.28
N ILE A 743 3.15 0.73 -13.90
CA ILE A 743 3.82 2.01 -14.15
C ILE A 743 3.06 3.18 -13.53
N SER A 744 3.74 4.32 -13.35
CA SER A 744 3.14 5.51 -12.76
C SER A 744 1.88 5.97 -13.52
N PRO A 745 0.86 6.49 -12.81
CA PRO A 745 -0.36 6.99 -13.45
C PRO A 745 -0.11 8.07 -14.51
N ASP A 746 0.86 8.97 -14.30
CA ASP A 746 1.28 10.01 -15.23
C ASP A 746 1.86 9.45 -16.54
N ILE A 747 2.80 8.50 -16.47
CA ILE A 747 3.33 7.85 -17.68
C ILE A 747 2.23 7.09 -18.42
N ARG A 748 1.35 6.40 -17.70
CA ARG A 748 0.19 5.72 -18.32
C ARG A 748 -0.73 6.71 -19.02
N GLN A 749 -0.91 7.90 -18.46
CA GLN A 749 -1.69 8.96 -19.06
C GLN A 749 -1.01 9.51 -20.33
N PHE A 750 0.29 9.80 -20.29
CA PHE A 750 1.05 10.22 -21.48
C PHE A 750 1.02 9.17 -22.60
N TYR A 751 1.08 7.89 -22.24
CA TYR A 751 0.89 6.80 -23.19
C TYR A 751 -0.48 6.87 -23.87
N ARG A 752 -1.57 7.06 -23.11
CA ARG A 752 -2.94 7.15 -23.65
C ARG A 752 -3.17 8.37 -24.51
N GLU A 753 -2.55 9.51 -24.16
CA GLU A 753 -2.57 10.70 -25.00
C GLU A 753 -1.86 10.45 -26.33
N ARG A 754 -0.75 9.70 -26.29
CA ARG A 754 0.01 9.31 -27.49
C ARG A 754 -0.72 8.26 -28.34
N PHE A 755 -1.50 7.38 -27.71
CA PHE A 755 -2.21 6.27 -28.33
C PHE A 755 -3.67 6.17 -27.83
N PRO A 756 -4.56 7.06 -28.30
CA PRO A 756 -5.92 7.13 -27.81
C PRO A 756 -6.76 5.90 -28.18
N GLU A 757 -6.36 5.09 -29.16
CA GLU A 757 -7.11 3.88 -29.51
C GLU A 757 -6.83 2.70 -28.56
N ASP A 758 -5.67 2.67 -27.87
CA ASP A 758 -5.28 1.65 -26.89
C ASP A 758 -5.48 2.16 -25.45
N HIS A 759 -6.73 2.46 -25.08
CA HIS A 759 -7.07 2.95 -23.74
C HIS A 759 -6.64 1.99 -22.61
N ALA A 760 -6.65 0.68 -22.89
CA ALA A 760 -6.26 -0.36 -21.95
C ALA A 760 -4.74 -0.38 -21.70
N ALA A 761 -3.95 0.20 -22.61
CA ALA A 761 -2.49 0.19 -22.61
C ALA A 761 -1.93 -1.24 -22.63
N THR A 762 -2.50 -2.08 -23.50
CA THR A 762 -2.17 -3.51 -23.62
C THR A 762 -1.38 -3.86 -24.88
N ASP A 763 -1.20 -2.92 -25.81
CA ASP A 763 -0.44 -3.15 -27.05
C ASP A 763 1.07 -2.96 -26.81
N LEU A 764 1.81 -4.07 -26.80
CA LEU A 764 3.26 -4.06 -26.59
C LEU A 764 4.05 -3.40 -27.73
N THR A 765 3.51 -3.39 -28.95
CA THR A 765 4.14 -2.71 -30.09
C THR A 765 4.03 -1.19 -29.93
N GLN A 766 2.88 -0.69 -29.47
CA GLN A 766 2.71 0.73 -29.15
C GLN A 766 3.56 1.17 -27.96
N TRP A 767 3.68 0.34 -26.92
CA TRP A 767 4.62 0.58 -25.82
C TRP A 767 6.08 0.63 -26.30
N GLN A 768 6.46 -0.16 -27.30
CA GLN A 768 7.81 -0.11 -27.87
C GLN A 768 8.07 1.22 -28.59
N ILE A 769 7.08 1.74 -29.32
CA ILE A 769 7.15 3.08 -29.93
C ILE A 769 7.28 4.14 -28.83
N PHE A 770 6.43 4.07 -27.80
CA PHE A 770 6.45 4.99 -26.67
C PHE A 770 7.82 5.03 -25.97
N GLU A 771 8.39 3.86 -25.68
CA GLU A 771 9.70 3.75 -25.03
C GLU A 771 10.83 4.27 -25.92
N ASN A 772 10.76 4.07 -27.24
CA ASN A 772 11.76 4.65 -28.15
C ASN A 772 11.71 6.19 -28.15
N GLU A 773 10.51 6.77 -28.04
CA GLU A 773 10.29 8.21 -27.89
C GLU A 773 10.68 8.71 -26.48
N ASN A 774 10.55 7.85 -25.46
CA ASN A 774 10.78 8.13 -24.04
C ASN A 774 11.66 7.05 -23.39
N PRO A 775 13.00 7.06 -23.63
CA PRO A 775 13.89 5.94 -23.30
C PRO A 775 13.99 5.57 -21.81
N ASP A 776 13.55 6.44 -20.91
CA ASP A 776 13.60 6.23 -19.45
C ASP A 776 12.28 5.73 -18.85
N THR A 777 11.26 5.49 -19.69
CA THR A 777 9.93 4.98 -19.28
C THR A 777 10.03 3.78 -18.34
N PHE A 778 10.93 2.84 -18.65
CA PHE A 778 11.13 1.60 -17.88
C PHE A 778 12.52 1.54 -17.23
N ALA A 779 13.04 2.69 -16.77
CA ALA A 779 14.37 2.79 -16.17
C ALA A 779 14.57 1.89 -14.94
N GLY A 780 13.49 1.57 -14.23
CA GLY A 780 13.47 0.47 -13.25
C GLY A 780 13.53 -0.88 -13.96
N MET A 781 12.38 -1.35 -14.44
CA MET A 781 12.25 -2.56 -15.27
C MET A 781 10.86 -2.62 -15.90
N TYR A 782 10.66 -3.50 -16.87
CA TYR A 782 9.31 -3.92 -17.28
C TYR A 782 8.69 -4.74 -16.14
N GLN A 783 7.87 -4.11 -15.30
CA GLN A 783 7.02 -4.80 -14.31
C GLN A 783 5.62 -4.95 -14.88
N PHE A 784 5.13 -6.18 -15.06
CA PHE A 784 3.85 -6.40 -15.72
C PHE A 784 3.13 -7.66 -15.25
N TRP A 785 1.81 -7.63 -15.41
CA TRP A 785 0.93 -8.75 -15.12
C TRP A 785 0.50 -9.49 -16.38
N ILE A 786 0.41 -10.81 -16.26
CA ILE A 786 -0.17 -11.68 -17.28
C ILE A 786 -1.19 -12.64 -16.64
N GLN A 787 -2.08 -13.18 -17.46
CA GLN A 787 -2.96 -14.29 -17.10
C GLN A 787 -2.67 -15.48 -18.00
N LYS A 788 -2.67 -16.68 -17.40
CA LYS A 788 -2.60 -17.94 -18.13
C LYS A 788 -4.00 -18.37 -18.56
N GLU A 789 -4.17 -18.65 -19.84
CA GLU A 789 -5.42 -19.15 -20.42
C GLU A 789 -5.84 -20.54 -19.89
#